data_AF-A0A177CL56-F1
#
_entry.id   AF-A0A177CL56-F1
#
_cell.length_a   1.000
_cell.length_b   1.000
_cell.length_c   1.000
_cell.angle_alpha   90.00
_cell.angle_beta   90.00
_cell.angle_gamma   90.00
#
_symmetry.space_group_name_H-M   'P 1'
#
loop_
_entity.id
_entity.type
_entity.pdbx_description
1 polymer ?
#
loop_
_entity_poly.entity_id
_entity_poly.type
_entity_poly.pdbx_seq_one_letter_code
_entity_poly.pdbx_strand_id
1 'polypeptide(L)'
;MVTAPAVPEIFEEELHSAIEARSETLQTLRELGPPDLVHLIKQPVRDVKKQVGVYHHVTGIDASSSASLAAYINTLTFSPHDKQHKVVSGLYCCYNAFSRLDMRVQVYIPGTVESYCIDERGDKRVATDELWLETYLCSVLRAYSYADDGSGDTIKKIVGVRRFNPITSTESEHKFLDAAERLFFNGWQLGSDPEIQVPNLVSNHLTTGLLNYIHTTGRYASGINLFEKLRTKDPEISSLLARVYIEADEEVKAVQLLHEAIQDLPMDYSLLDCQAEFCNKKGRGDLALEIAKRSVVSAPSEFGTWARLAEIYVSLEQWDLALLTLNSCPMFTYQDKDAPRMPEPQRVFLPIMPEAICDEIIDSPVDDVELVHPTLRKLHAAGFKGTFLKAYMLLTEITKKIGWDQLLKIRSQVFVMEEEYRNEKQTAPHGQTTSRNASVTALRSPSPTPKTNGEVHGEVHGEVEETSSDAEEDATNGGPSSSAPPALEKPSHTVASEVVKAGSEDPHPVTPSNPNQQNYTHFHNKRLCERWLDNLFMVLYEDLRVYTIWRTEMAQYRSQQLLYKKSAEEWEILGELAERLHHEEEAIDAYENCLQMKFSPKAMRGVLKLEDGSGGNVRDVCGALIRLVTWQYRWYSEFSPNLLYTIRKLIEEEGAVKIRSIIQGTSLPQHVLDLTHQYAALCAAFRSSGSDG
;
A
#
# COMPACT_ATOMS: atom_id res chain seq x y z
N MET A 1 13.39 1.08 -32.43
CA MET A 1 11.97 1.00 -32.01
C MET A 1 11.72 -0.43 -31.63
N VAL A 2 11.25 -0.67 -30.40
CA VAL A 2 10.73 -1.98 -30.02
C VAL A 2 9.31 -2.09 -30.58
N THR A 3 8.88 -3.31 -30.88
CA THR A 3 7.48 -3.63 -31.21
C THR A 3 6.58 -3.33 -30.02
N ALA A 4 5.44 -2.66 -30.24
CA ALA A 4 4.43 -2.48 -29.20
C ALA A 4 4.00 -3.86 -28.62
N PRO A 5 3.63 -3.94 -27.32
CA PRO A 5 3.38 -5.21 -26.66
C PRO A 5 2.14 -5.86 -27.27
N ALA A 6 1.98 -7.18 -27.14
CA ALA A 6 0.84 -7.86 -27.76
C ALA A 6 -0.51 -7.27 -27.32
N VAL A 7 -1.52 -7.50 -28.14
CA VAL A 7 -2.92 -7.16 -27.82
C VAL A 7 -3.56 -8.41 -27.24
N PRO A 8 -3.79 -8.51 -25.91
CA PRO A 8 -4.70 -9.52 -25.37
C PRO A 8 -6.12 -9.26 -25.89
N GLU A 9 -6.89 -10.33 -26.10
CA GLU A 9 -8.25 -10.25 -26.64
C GLU A 9 -9.20 -11.05 -25.76
N ILE A 10 -10.08 -10.35 -25.03
CA ILE A 10 -11.13 -10.95 -24.21
C ILE A 10 -12.44 -10.91 -25.02
N PHE A 11 -13.01 -12.07 -25.32
CA PHE A 11 -14.19 -12.21 -26.16
C PHE A 11 -15.46 -12.10 -25.30
N GLU A 12 -16.36 -11.19 -25.67
CA GLU A 12 -17.69 -11.07 -25.06
C GLU A 12 -18.58 -12.28 -25.44
N GLU A 13 -19.48 -12.68 -24.54
CA GLU A 13 -20.59 -13.58 -24.91
C GLU A 13 -21.69 -12.80 -25.63
N GLU A 14 -22.15 -11.70 -25.04
CA GLU A 14 -23.10 -10.76 -25.65
C GLU A 14 -22.41 -9.43 -25.99
N LEU A 15 -22.65 -8.93 -27.22
CA LEU A 15 -21.99 -7.74 -27.76
C LEU A 15 -22.33 -6.48 -26.93
N HIS A 16 -21.30 -5.74 -26.52
CA HIS A 16 -21.33 -4.55 -25.66
C HIS A 16 -21.49 -4.80 -24.15
N SER A 17 -21.62 -6.05 -23.69
CA SER A 17 -21.72 -6.38 -22.26
C SER A 17 -20.56 -5.81 -21.39
N ALA A 18 -19.36 -5.68 -21.95
CA ALA A 18 -18.22 -5.05 -21.27
C ALA A 18 -18.41 -3.53 -21.08
N ILE A 19 -19.11 -2.86 -22.00
CA ILE A 19 -19.38 -1.42 -21.96
C ILE A 19 -20.55 -1.13 -21.02
N GLU A 20 -21.54 -2.02 -20.97
CA GLU A 20 -22.68 -1.92 -20.04
C GLU A 20 -22.21 -2.10 -18.60
N ALA A 21 -21.44 -3.15 -18.29
CA ALA A 21 -20.84 -3.35 -16.97
C ALA A 21 -19.91 -2.19 -16.53
N ARG A 22 -19.15 -1.58 -17.46
CA ARG A 22 -18.39 -0.34 -17.18
C ARG A 22 -19.31 0.85 -16.85
N SER A 23 -20.47 0.92 -17.47
CA SER A 23 -21.43 2.02 -17.27
C SER A 23 -22.16 1.88 -15.92
N GLU A 24 -22.53 0.66 -15.52
CA GLU A 24 -23.11 0.38 -14.20
C GLU A 24 -22.13 0.66 -13.05
N THR A 25 -20.85 0.31 -13.24
CA THR A 25 -19.84 0.48 -12.18
C THR A 25 -19.49 1.93 -11.86
N LEU A 26 -19.81 2.91 -12.73
CA LEU A 26 -19.48 4.33 -12.53
C LEU A 26 -19.97 4.87 -11.18
N GLN A 27 -21.18 4.50 -10.75
CA GLN A 27 -21.77 4.94 -9.46
C GLN A 27 -21.01 4.42 -8.24
N THR A 28 -20.19 3.38 -8.41
CA THR A 28 -19.43 2.74 -7.33
C THR A 28 -17.98 3.18 -7.22
N LEU A 29 -17.43 3.88 -8.23
CA LEU A 29 -16.04 4.32 -8.26
C LEU A 29 -15.75 5.40 -7.21
N ARG A 30 -14.58 5.37 -6.57
CA ARG A 30 -14.25 6.29 -5.45
C ARG A 30 -12.86 6.92 -5.54
N GLU A 31 -11.94 6.36 -6.31
CA GLU A 31 -10.57 6.84 -6.46
C GLU A 31 -10.35 7.40 -7.89
N LEU A 32 -9.15 7.21 -8.45
CA LEU A 32 -8.79 7.52 -9.84
C LEU A 32 -9.59 6.72 -10.89
N GLY A 33 -10.46 5.78 -10.48
CA GLY A 33 -11.21 4.88 -11.35
C GLY A 33 -10.39 3.75 -11.96
N PRO A 34 -11.04 2.81 -12.69
CA PRO A 34 -10.40 1.62 -13.25
C PRO A 34 -9.50 1.95 -14.44
N PRO A 35 -8.63 1.00 -14.86
CA PRO A 35 -7.95 1.07 -16.14
C PRO A 35 -8.90 1.40 -17.30
N ASP A 36 -8.36 2.04 -18.33
CA ASP A 36 -9.15 2.42 -19.49
C ASP A 36 -9.62 1.15 -20.23
N LEU A 37 -10.85 1.18 -20.75
CA LEU A 37 -11.44 0.05 -21.49
C LEU A 37 -11.34 0.33 -22.98
N VAL A 38 -10.89 -0.67 -23.74
CA VAL A 38 -10.84 -0.62 -25.20
C VAL A 38 -11.71 -1.75 -25.72
N HIS A 39 -12.80 -1.42 -26.39
CA HIS A 39 -13.72 -2.36 -27.02
C HIS A 39 -13.59 -2.28 -28.54
N LEU A 40 -13.62 -3.42 -29.22
CA LEU A 40 -13.49 -3.57 -30.66
C LEU A 40 -14.60 -4.46 -31.20
N ILE A 41 -15.32 -3.99 -32.22
CA ILE A 41 -16.25 -4.81 -32.98
C ILE A 41 -15.49 -5.43 -34.15
N LYS A 42 -15.24 -6.73 -34.06
CA LYS A 42 -14.67 -7.55 -35.14
C LYS A 42 -15.77 -8.16 -36.00
N GLN A 43 -15.50 -8.25 -37.30
CA GLN A 43 -16.41 -8.85 -38.30
C GLN A 43 -15.60 -9.79 -39.20
N PRO A 44 -16.00 -11.07 -39.39
CA PRO A 44 -15.32 -11.99 -40.30
C PRO A 44 -15.25 -11.43 -41.72
N VAL A 45 -14.16 -11.70 -42.44
CA VAL A 45 -14.00 -11.33 -43.86
C VAL A 45 -14.95 -12.13 -44.75
N ARG A 46 -15.38 -13.33 -44.31
CA ARG A 46 -16.25 -14.25 -45.06
C ARG A 46 -17.75 -14.11 -44.77
N ASP A 47 -18.12 -13.60 -43.60
CA ASP A 47 -19.51 -13.38 -43.20
C ASP A 47 -19.66 -11.99 -42.59
N VAL A 48 -20.48 -11.16 -43.23
CA VAL A 48 -20.71 -9.76 -42.85
C VAL A 48 -21.76 -9.63 -41.73
N LYS A 49 -22.57 -10.67 -41.50
CA LYS A 49 -23.69 -10.63 -40.55
C LYS A 49 -23.28 -10.98 -39.13
N LYS A 50 -22.26 -11.82 -38.94
CA LYS A 50 -21.72 -12.12 -37.62
C LYS A 50 -20.77 -11.00 -37.18
N GLN A 51 -21.06 -10.36 -36.05
CA GLN A 51 -20.14 -9.49 -35.34
C GLN A 51 -19.68 -10.19 -34.06
N VAL A 52 -18.49 -9.85 -33.57
CA VAL A 52 -17.88 -10.38 -32.36
C VAL A 52 -17.30 -9.22 -31.58
N GLY A 53 -17.72 -9.08 -30.33
CA GLY A 53 -17.16 -8.12 -29.39
C GLY A 53 -15.89 -8.66 -28.77
N VAL A 54 -14.84 -7.82 -28.77
CA VAL A 54 -13.56 -8.12 -28.14
C VAL A 54 -13.13 -6.89 -27.34
N TYR A 55 -12.65 -7.08 -26.12
CA TYR A 55 -12.11 -5.98 -25.33
C TYR A 55 -10.77 -6.32 -24.67
N HIS A 56 -10.07 -5.27 -24.26
CA HIS A 56 -8.91 -5.33 -23.37
C HIS A 56 -8.82 -4.05 -22.55
N HIS A 57 -7.96 -4.07 -21.53
CA HIS A 57 -7.70 -2.91 -20.69
C HIS A 57 -6.38 -2.24 -21.05
N VAL A 58 -6.24 -0.96 -20.77
CA VAL A 58 -5.00 -0.21 -21.02
C VAL A 58 -4.76 0.87 -19.98
N THR A 59 -3.49 1.19 -19.74
CA THR A 59 -3.04 2.39 -19.03
C THR A 59 -1.85 3.04 -19.76
N GLY A 60 -1.64 4.33 -19.54
CA GLY A 60 -0.47 5.06 -20.06
C GLY A 60 -0.58 5.56 -21.51
N ILE A 61 -1.78 5.52 -22.12
CA ILE A 61 -2.04 6.18 -23.40
C ILE A 61 -2.33 7.66 -23.18
N ASP A 62 -1.86 8.50 -24.11
CA ASP A 62 -2.12 9.93 -24.14
C ASP A 62 -3.63 10.21 -24.36
N ALA A 63 -4.31 10.59 -23.27
CA ALA A 63 -5.72 10.95 -23.26
C ALA A 63 -5.96 12.47 -23.40
N SER A 64 -4.98 13.26 -23.86
CA SER A 64 -5.13 14.72 -24.02
C SER A 64 -6.09 15.15 -25.13
N SER A 65 -6.59 14.22 -25.95
CA SER A 65 -7.53 14.52 -27.03
C SER A 65 -8.29 13.28 -27.51
N SER A 66 -9.41 13.48 -28.19
CA SER A 66 -10.07 12.40 -28.94
C SER A 66 -9.21 11.88 -30.11
N ALA A 67 -8.31 12.70 -30.66
CA ALA A 67 -7.45 12.34 -31.78
C ALA A 67 -6.34 11.34 -31.39
N SER A 68 -5.73 11.49 -30.22
CA SER A 68 -4.70 10.55 -29.70
C SER A 68 -5.31 9.19 -29.36
N LEU A 69 -6.48 9.18 -28.72
CA LEU A 69 -7.23 7.94 -28.43
C LEU A 69 -7.71 7.23 -29.73
N ALA A 70 -8.18 7.99 -30.72
CA ALA A 70 -8.52 7.45 -32.03
C ALA A 70 -7.28 6.93 -32.80
N ALA A 71 -6.13 7.59 -32.68
CA ALA A 71 -4.87 7.11 -33.24
C ALA A 71 -4.44 5.77 -32.61
N TYR A 72 -4.60 5.59 -31.30
CA TYR A 72 -4.38 4.31 -30.64
C TYR A 72 -5.33 3.22 -31.16
N ILE A 73 -6.63 3.48 -31.30
CA ILE A 73 -7.58 2.52 -31.92
C ILE A 73 -7.13 2.15 -33.34
N ASN A 74 -6.65 3.11 -34.13
CA ASN A 74 -6.16 2.84 -35.48
C ASN A 74 -4.96 1.88 -35.51
N THR A 75 -4.09 1.86 -34.48
CA THR A 75 -3.00 0.86 -34.38
C THR A 75 -3.52 -0.60 -34.26
N LEU A 76 -4.71 -0.78 -33.67
CA LEU A 76 -5.32 -2.09 -33.42
C LEU A 76 -6.01 -2.68 -34.67
N THR A 77 -6.18 -1.89 -35.73
CA THR A 77 -6.88 -2.32 -36.96
C THR A 77 -6.08 -3.34 -37.79
N PHE A 78 -4.77 -3.43 -37.57
CA PHE A 78 -3.84 -4.31 -38.29
C PHE A 78 -3.19 -5.36 -37.37
N SER A 79 -3.99 -6.25 -36.79
CA SER A 79 -3.46 -7.41 -36.03
C SER A 79 -2.72 -8.37 -36.98
N PRO A 80 -1.43 -8.71 -36.74
CA PRO A 80 -0.71 -9.66 -37.58
C PRO A 80 -1.17 -11.12 -37.39
N HIS A 81 -1.84 -11.40 -36.25
CA HIS A 81 -2.33 -12.74 -35.89
C HIS A 81 -3.73 -13.01 -36.45
N ASP A 82 -4.65 -12.04 -36.37
CA ASP A 82 -6.03 -12.20 -36.84
C ASP A 82 -6.21 -11.76 -38.30
N LYS A 83 -5.96 -12.69 -39.22
CA LYS A 83 -6.18 -12.51 -40.66
C LYS A 83 -7.59 -12.90 -41.12
N GLN A 84 -8.49 -13.23 -40.19
CA GLN A 84 -9.84 -13.74 -40.52
C GLN A 84 -10.95 -12.73 -40.25
N HIS A 85 -10.72 -11.77 -39.35
CA HIS A 85 -11.64 -10.68 -39.04
C HIS A 85 -11.02 -9.32 -39.41
N LYS A 86 -11.87 -8.35 -39.75
CA LYS A 86 -11.52 -6.93 -39.76
C LYS A 86 -12.11 -6.27 -38.51
N VAL A 87 -11.42 -5.27 -37.97
CA VAL A 87 -12.06 -4.31 -37.04
C VAL A 87 -12.99 -3.41 -37.85
N VAL A 88 -14.21 -3.21 -37.38
CA VAL A 88 -15.23 -2.34 -38.03
C VAL A 88 -15.49 -1.09 -37.20
N SER A 89 -15.47 -1.24 -35.88
CA SER A 89 -15.62 -0.14 -34.94
C SER A 89 -14.73 -0.37 -33.71
N GLY A 90 -14.28 0.69 -33.07
CA GLY A 90 -13.59 0.64 -31.78
C GLY A 90 -14.07 1.76 -30.85
N LEU A 91 -14.12 1.49 -29.55
CA LEU A 91 -14.50 2.42 -28.50
C LEU A 91 -13.40 2.45 -27.44
N TYR A 92 -12.88 3.63 -27.12
CA TYR A 92 -12.00 3.87 -25.99
C TYR A 92 -12.79 4.56 -24.88
N CYS A 93 -12.76 4.03 -23.65
CA CYS A 93 -13.37 4.62 -22.46
C CYS A 93 -12.29 4.97 -21.42
N CYS A 94 -12.17 6.26 -21.09
CA CYS A 94 -11.20 6.80 -20.14
C CYS A 94 -11.96 7.51 -19.01
N TYR A 95 -11.72 7.13 -17.75
CA TYR A 95 -12.43 7.77 -16.63
C TYR A 95 -11.77 9.10 -16.23
N ASN A 96 -12.58 10.10 -15.90
CA ASN A 96 -12.19 11.37 -15.31
C ASN A 96 -12.71 11.39 -13.86
N ALA A 97 -11.80 11.39 -12.89
CA ALA A 97 -12.13 11.36 -11.46
C ALA A 97 -12.45 12.74 -10.86
N PHE A 98 -12.01 13.84 -11.48
CA PHE A 98 -12.41 15.20 -11.06
C PHE A 98 -13.90 15.42 -11.31
N SER A 99 -14.32 15.34 -12.57
CA SER A 99 -15.73 15.55 -12.96
C SER A 99 -16.63 14.31 -12.82
N ARG A 100 -16.06 13.14 -12.49
CA ARG A 100 -16.74 11.83 -12.40
C ARG A 100 -17.49 11.43 -13.68
N LEU A 101 -16.79 11.54 -14.81
CA LEU A 101 -17.32 11.24 -16.14
C LEU A 101 -16.48 10.15 -16.82
N ASP A 102 -17.12 9.25 -17.57
CA ASP A 102 -16.43 8.30 -18.46
C ASP A 102 -16.37 8.91 -19.87
N MET A 103 -15.19 9.39 -20.26
CA MET A 103 -14.92 9.95 -21.58
C MET A 103 -14.83 8.83 -22.60
N ARG A 104 -15.58 8.96 -23.71
CA ARG A 104 -15.76 7.92 -24.71
C ARG A 104 -15.44 8.41 -26.11
N VAL A 105 -14.55 7.70 -26.80
CA VAL A 105 -14.14 7.96 -28.20
C VAL A 105 -14.49 6.77 -29.05
N GLN A 106 -15.51 6.92 -29.89
CA GLN A 106 -15.99 5.90 -30.83
C GLN A 106 -15.40 6.17 -32.22
N VAL A 107 -14.72 5.19 -32.79
CA VAL A 107 -14.12 5.22 -34.13
C VAL A 107 -14.80 4.18 -35.01
N TYR A 108 -15.52 4.63 -36.03
CA TYR A 108 -16.07 3.78 -37.09
C TYR A 108 -15.13 3.77 -38.30
N ILE A 109 -14.65 2.59 -38.68
CA ILE A 109 -13.69 2.42 -39.77
C ILE A 109 -14.49 2.38 -41.10
N PRO A 110 -14.21 3.25 -42.09
CA PRO A 110 -12.91 3.88 -42.34
C PRO A 110 -12.82 5.41 -42.13
N GLY A 111 -13.40 5.99 -41.07
CA GLY A 111 -13.01 7.37 -40.69
C GLY A 111 -13.93 8.25 -39.83
N THR A 112 -15.09 7.78 -39.36
CA THR A 112 -15.95 8.62 -38.48
C THR A 112 -15.47 8.51 -37.03
N VAL A 113 -15.16 9.63 -36.38
CA VAL A 113 -14.81 9.67 -34.95
C VAL A 113 -15.86 10.51 -34.21
N GLU A 114 -16.52 9.92 -33.22
CA GLU A 114 -17.34 10.63 -32.24
C GLU A 114 -16.63 10.66 -30.89
N SER A 115 -16.70 11.79 -30.19
CA SER A 115 -16.22 11.93 -28.82
C SER A 115 -17.27 12.56 -27.93
N TYR A 116 -17.54 11.92 -26.80
CA TYR A 116 -18.56 12.31 -25.83
C TYR A 116 -18.14 11.86 -24.43
N CYS A 117 -18.92 12.22 -23.40
CA CYS A 117 -18.77 11.65 -22.07
C CYS A 117 -20.11 11.10 -21.56
N ILE A 118 -20.03 10.20 -20.58
CA ILE A 118 -21.18 9.65 -19.85
C ILE A 118 -20.99 9.95 -18.36
N ASP A 119 -22.06 10.34 -17.67
CA ASP A 119 -22.05 10.57 -16.22
C ASP A 119 -22.53 9.34 -15.42
N GLU A 120 -22.51 9.45 -14.08
CA GLU A 120 -23.00 8.42 -13.15
C GLU A 120 -24.46 7.97 -13.40
N ARG A 121 -25.24 8.67 -14.23
CA ARG A 121 -26.64 8.34 -14.55
C ARG A 121 -26.81 7.68 -15.92
N GLY A 122 -25.76 7.68 -16.76
CA GLY A 122 -25.82 7.20 -18.14
C GLY A 122 -26.08 8.31 -19.18
N ASP A 123 -26.20 9.59 -18.79
CA ASP A 123 -26.55 10.67 -19.72
C ASP A 123 -25.35 11.05 -20.62
N LYS A 124 -25.53 11.03 -21.95
CA LYS A 124 -24.50 11.40 -22.94
C LYS A 124 -24.32 12.94 -22.99
N ARG A 125 -23.14 13.39 -22.58
CA ARG A 125 -22.72 14.81 -22.52
C ARG A 125 -21.60 15.11 -23.55
N VAL A 126 -21.35 16.40 -23.78
CA VAL A 126 -20.29 16.88 -24.69
C VAL A 126 -18.93 16.88 -23.99
N ALA A 127 -17.91 16.29 -24.63
CA ALA A 127 -16.52 16.34 -24.16
C ALA A 127 -15.88 17.70 -24.49
N THR A 128 -15.61 18.53 -23.48
CA THR A 128 -14.94 19.84 -23.61
C THR A 128 -13.43 19.73 -23.40
N ASP A 129 -12.67 20.75 -23.81
CA ASP A 129 -11.20 20.78 -23.68
C ASP A 129 -10.74 20.76 -22.20
N GLU A 130 -11.52 21.34 -21.29
CA GLU A 130 -11.30 21.27 -19.84
C GLU A 130 -11.42 19.84 -19.32
N LEU A 131 -12.46 19.10 -19.76
CA LEU A 131 -12.62 17.68 -19.43
C LEU A 131 -11.50 16.83 -20.02
N TRP A 132 -10.96 17.17 -21.20
CA TRP A 132 -9.78 16.49 -21.76
C TRP A 132 -8.51 16.72 -20.93
N LEU A 133 -8.30 17.94 -20.40
CA LEU A 133 -7.18 18.23 -19.51
C LEU A 133 -7.25 17.44 -18.19
N GLU A 134 -8.44 17.39 -17.56
CA GLU A 134 -8.70 16.57 -16.38
C GLU A 134 -8.46 15.08 -16.67
N THR A 135 -8.97 14.58 -17.80
CA THR A 135 -8.87 13.16 -18.19
C THR A 135 -7.44 12.74 -18.48
N TYR A 136 -6.65 13.60 -19.14
CA TYR A 136 -5.23 13.39 -19.35
C TYR A 136 -4.47 13.25 -18.02
N LEU A 137 -4.71 14.16 -17.07
CA LEU A 137 -4.05 14.07 -15.76
C LEU A 137 -4.49 12.79 -15.02
N CYS A 138 -5.77 12.42 -15.08
CA CYS A 138 -6.26 11.15 -14.52
C CYS A 138 -5.65 9.91 -15.19
N SER A 139 -5.43 9.90 -16.53
CA SER A 139 -4.85 8.74 -17.22
C SER A 139 -3.37 8.53 -16.88
N VAL A 140 -2.61 9.62 -16.71
CA VAL A 140 -1.22 9.57 -16.23
C VAL A 140 -1.15 9.09 -14.78
N LEU A 141 -1.99 9.62 -13.88
CA LEU A 141 -2.03 9.18 -12.48
C LEU A 141 -2.48 7.71 -12.35
N ARG A 142 -3.47 7.26 -13.13
CA ARG A 142 -3.81 5.82 -13.23
C ARG A 142 -2.66 4.98 -13.74
N ALA A 143 -1.89 5.45 -14.73
CA ALA A 143 -0.75 4.70 -15.24
C ALA A 143 0.32 4.45 -14.16
N TYR A 144 0.58 5.42 -13.28
CA TYR A 144 1.43 5.21 -12.09
C TYR A 144 0.75 4.32 -11.04
N SER A 145 -0.54 4.49 -10.77
CA SER A 145 -1.25 3.72 -9.73
C SER A 145 -1.47 2.23 -10.07
N TYR A 146 -1.66 1.89 -11.35
CA TYR A 146 -1.81 0.51 -11.84
C TYR A 146 -0.52 -0.09 -12.42
N ALA A 147 0.61 0.61 -12.30
CA ALA A 147 1.91 0.01 -12.58
C ALA A 147 2.25 -1.07 -11.55
N ASP A 148 3.02 -2.07 -11.98
CA ASP A 148 3.46 -3.16 -11.11
C ASP A 148 4.84 -2.84 -10.50
N ASP A 149 5.07 -3.27 -9.27
CA ASP A 149 6.30 -2.98 -8.50
C ASP A 149 7.40 -4.04 -8.66
N GLY A 150 7.20 -4.99 -9.58
CA GLY A 150 8.06 -6.14 -9.82
C GLY A 150 7.50 -7.44 -9.21
N SER A 151 6.55 -7.37 -8.28
CA SER A 151 5.96 -8.56 -7.64
C SER A 151 5.02 -9.35 -8.56
N GLY A 152 4.47 -8.70 -9.58
CA GLY A 152 3.41 -9.26 -10.43
C GLY A 152 2.03 -9.30 -9.78
N ASP A 153 1.84 -8.85 -8.54
CA ASP A 153 0.54 -8.87 -7.87
C ASP A 153 -0.45 -7.86 -8.48
N THR A 154 0.03 -6.77 -9.09
CA THR A 154 -0.84 -5.82 -9.82
C THR A 154 -1.11 -6.30 -11.24
N ILE A 155 -0.19 -7.06 -11.84
CA ILE A 155 -0.39 -7.76 -13.11
C ILE A 155 -1.42 -8.89 -12.98
N LYS A 156 -1.33 -9.75 -11.96
CA LYS A 156 -2.21 -10.90 -11.75
C LYS A 156 -3.67 -10.53 -11.42
N LYS A 157 -3.91 -9.35 -10.82
CA LYS A 157 -5.26 -8.89 -10.41
C LYS A 157 -6.22 -8.58 -11.55
N ILE A 158 -5.73 -8.12 -12.70
CA ILE A 158 -6.58 -7.67 -13.82
C ILE A 158 -6.02 -8.27 -15.12
N VAL A 159 -6.79 -9.20 -15.70
CA VAL A 159 -6.42 -9.91 -16.93
C VAL A 159 -6.41 -8.95 -18.13
N GLY A 160 -5.40 -9.06 -18.98
CA GLY A 160 -5.38 -8.37 -20.28
C GLY A 160 -5.19 -6.85 -20.23
N VAL A 161 -4.53 -6.31 -19.20
CA VAL A 161 -4.13 -4.88 -19.16
C VAL A 161 -2.80 -4.67 -19.89
N ARG A 162 -2.80 -3.86 -20.95
CA ARG A 162 -1.57 -3.32 -21.56
C ARG A 162 -1.12 -2.07 -20.78
N ARG A 163 0.10 -2.04 -20.25
CA ARG A 163 0.61 -0.89 -19.45
C ARG A 163 1.73 -0.20 -20.19
N PHE A 164 1.45 0.99 -20.69
CA PHE A 164 2.43 1.86 -21.36
C PHE A 164 3.04 2.87 -20.38
N ASN A 165 4.23 3.38 -20.70
CA ASN A 165 4.77 4.54 -19.99
C ASN A 165 4.07 5.83 -20.50
N PRO A 166 3.38 6.60 -19.65
CA PRO A 166 2.72 7.84 -20.05
C PRO A 166 3.69 8.98 -20.41
N ILE A 167 4.94 8.95 -19.92
CA ILE A 167 5.90 10.06 -20.05
C ILE A 167 7.23 9.51 -20.56
N THR A 168 7.40 9.59 -21.88
CA THR A 168 8.55 9.02 -22.62
C THR A 168 9.52 10.09 -23.14
N SER A 169 9.25 11.37 -22.89
CA SER A 169 10.01 12.50 -23.44
C SER A 169 9.89 13.75 -22.57
N THR A 170 10.80 14.71 -22.74
CA THR A 170 10.70 16.03 -22.10
C THR A 170 9.48 16.84 -22.56
N GLU A 171 8.96 16.61 -23.78
CA GLU A 171 7.71 17.23 -24.24
C GLU A 171 6.49 16.68 -23.48
N SER A 172 6.45 15.37 -23.20
CA SER A 172 5.39 14.77 -22.38
C SER A 172 5.52 15.13 -20.89
N GLU A 173 6.74 15.28 -20.37
CA GLU A 173 7.01 15.87 -19.05
C GLU A 173 6.42 17.29 -18.94
N HIS A 174 6.71 18.18 -19.90
CA HIS A 174 6.19 19.55 -19.88
C HIS A 174 4.65 19.60 -19.95
N LYS A 175 4.00 18.74 -20.73
CA LYS A 175 2.52 18.65 -20.78
C LYS A 175 1.93 18.15 -19.47
N PHE A 176 2.53 17.13 -18.86
CA PHE A 176 2.11 16.61 -17.56
C PHE A 176 2.23 17.66 -16.45
N LEU A 177 3.36 18.36 -16.37
CA LEU A 177 3.60 19.37 -15.34
C LEU A 177 2.72 20.63 -15.52
N ASP A 178 2.41 21.04 -16.75
CA ASP A 178 1.45 22.12 -17.04
C ASP A 178 0.00 21.73 -16.67
N ALA A 179 -0.42 20.51 -16.98
CA ALA A 179 -1.71 19.99 -16.55
C ALA A 179 -1.81 19.90 -15.01
N ALA A 180 -0.75 19.44 -14.35
CA ALA A 180 -0.67 19.39 -12.90
C ALA A 180 -0.69 20.78 -12.25
N GLU A 181 0.06 21.77 -12.78
CA GLU A 181 0.08 23.15 -12.25
C GLU A 181 -1.30 23.82 -12.30
N ARG A 182 -2.08 23.54 -13.36
CA ARG A 182 -3.44 24.07 -13.56
C ARG A 182 -4.47 23.43 -12.63
N LEU A 183 -4.41 22.11 -12.45
CA LEU A 183 -5.41 21.34 -11.69
C LEU A 183 -5.05 21.12 -10.21
N PHE A 184 -3.86 21.54 -9.77
CA PHE A 184 -3.31 21.27 -8.43
C PHE A 184 -4.29 21.51 -7.28
N PHE A 185 -4.95 22.67 -7.27
CA PHE A 185 -5.85 23.09 -6.17
C PHE A 185 -7.18 22.32 -6.13
N ASN A 186 -7.49 21.53 -7.16
CA ASN A 186 -8.59 20.56 -7.18
C ASN A 186 -8.12 19.12 -6.90
N GLY A 187 -6.81 18.87 -6.73
CA GLY A 187 -6.23 17.52 -6.61
C GLY A 187 -6.78 16.67 -5.46
N TRP A 188 -7.25 17.30 -4.40
CA TRP A 188 -7.94 16.65 -3.27
C TRP A 188 -9.22 15.91 -3.68
N GLN A 189 -9.86 16.29 -4.80
CA GLN A 189 -11.08 15.66 -5.31
C GLN A 189 -10.84 14.23 -5.83
N LEU A 190 -9.58 13.89 -6.16
CA LEU A 190 -9.18 12.58 -6.68
C LEU A 190 -9.15 11.47 -5.62
N GLY A 191 -9.20 11.83 -4.33
CA GLY A 191 -8.94 10.92 -3.22
C GLY A 191 -7.47 10.91 -2.78
N SER A 192 -7.18 10.04 -1.81
CA SER A 192 -5.88 9.90 -1.14
C SER A 192 -5.58 8.43 -0.87
N ASP A 193 -4.32 8.11 -0.63
CA ASP A 193 -3.91 6.73 -0.35
C ASP A 193 -4.53 6.22 0.97
N PRO A 194 -4.82 4.90 1.16
CA PRO A 194 -5.65 4.36 2.26
C PRO A 194 -5.11 4.47 3.70
N GLU A 195 -4.11 5.33 3.92
CA GLU A 195 -3.48 5.65 5.20
C GLU A 195 -3.75 7.10 5.63
N ILE A 196 -4.33 7.91 4.74
CA ILE A 196 -4.75 9.31 4.95
C ILE A 196 -6.27 9.29 5.19
N GLN A 197 -6.74 9.94 6.25
CA GLN A 197 -8.18 9.97 6.56
C GLN A 197 -8.93 10.97 5.68
N VAL A 198 -8.36 12.16 5.47
CA VAL A 198 -8.98 13.26 4.73
C VAL A 198 -8.03 13.78 3.63
N PRO A 199 -8.39 13.63 2.33
CA PRO A 199 -7.62 14.24 1.25
C PRO A 199 -7.50 15.75 1.43
N ASN A 200 -6.29 16.29 1.31
CA ASN A 200 -6.01 17.73 1.38
C ASN A 200 -5.05 18.16 0.26
N LEU A 201 -4.62 19.43 0.24
CA LEU A 201 -3.76 19.97 -0.83
C LEU A 201 -2.38 19.30 -0.90
N VAL A 202 -1.87 18.82 0.23
CA VAL A 202 -0.57 18.12 0.35
C VAL A 202 -0.71 16.60 0.17
N SER A 203 -1.83 16.02 0.60
CA SER A 203 -2.03 14.58 0.77
C SER A 203 -3.19 14.09 -0.12
N ASN A 204 -2.91 13.79 -1.39
CA ASN A 204 -3.87 13.31 -2.38
C ASN A 204 -3.16 12.52 -3.50
N HIS A 205 -3.90 11.81 -4.37
CA HIS A 205 -3.26 11.01 -5.42
C HIS A 205 -2.49 11.82 -6.48
N LEU A 206 -2.79 13.11 -6.69
CA LEU A 206 -2.00 13.97 -7.57
C LEU A 206 -0.63 14.29 -6.94
N THR A 207 -0.57 14.62 -5.65
CA THR A 207 0.71 14.88 -4.96
C THR A 207 1.54 13.62 -4.79
N THR A 208 0.92 12.49 -4.40
CA THR A 208 1.59 11.17 -4.42
C THR A 208 2.11 10.82 -5.82
N GLY A 209 1.31 11.05 -6.87
CA GLY A 209 1.71 10.82 -8.26
C GLY A 209 2.87 11.72 -8.74
N LEU A 210 2.87 13.00 -8.36
CA LEU A 210 3.96 13.94 -8.66
C LEU A 210 5.26 13.56 -7.95
N LEU A 211 5.19 13.24 -6.65
CA LEU A 211 6.37 12.77 -5.90
C LEU A 211 6.92 11.47 -6.50
N ASN A 212 6.06 10.49 -6.79
CA ASN A 212 6.47 9.24 -7.46
C ASN A 212 7.09 9.50 -8.84
N TYR A 213 6.57 10.44 -9.64
CA TYR A 213 7.18 10.84 -10.92
C TYR A 213 8.60 11.41 -10.72
N ILE A 214 8.75 12.36 -9.80
CA ILE A 214 10.02 13.04 -9.52
C ILE A 214 11.05 12.03 -8.99
N HIS A 215 10.67 11.22 -8.01
CA HIS A 215 11.50 10.20 -7.38
C HIS A 215 12.01 9.16 -8.38
N THR A 216 11.12 8.63 -9.23
CA THR A 216 11.50 7.55 -10.15
C THR A 216 12.32 8.04 -11.34
N THR A 217 12.06 9.25 -11.85
CA THR A 217 12.79 9.83 -12.99
C THR A 217 14.04 10.63 -12.62
N GLY A 218 14.21 11.03 -11.36
CA GLY A 218 15.31 11.90 -10.92
C GLY A 218 15.15 13.36 -11.35
N ARG A 219 13.96 13.77 -11.82
CA ARG A 219 13.69 15.11 -12.37
C ARG A 219 13.43 16.16 -11.29
N TYR A 220 14.25 16.16 -10.24
CA TYR A 220 14.13 17.03 -9.07
C TYR A 220 14.07 18.52 -9.44
N ALA A 221 14.88 18.97 -10.40
CA ALA A 221 14.85 20.35 -10.89
C ALA A 221 13.48 20.74 -11.50
N SER A 222 12.80 19.83 -12.20
CA SER A 222 11.44 20.07 -12.70
C SER A 222 10.43 20.16 -11.55
N GLY A 223 10.54 19.26 -10.56
CA GLY A 223 9.70 19.23 -9.37
C GLY A 223 9.84 20.47 -8.49
N ILE A 224 11.07 20.91 -8.21
CA ILE A 224 11.38 22.13 -7.45
C ILE A 224 10.75 23.35 -8.12
N ASN A 225 10.91 23.50 -9.45
CA ASN A 225 10.32 24.61 -10.19
C ASN A 225 8.77 24.59 -10.19
N LEU A 226 8.14 23.41 -10.16
CA LEU A 226 6.69 23.28 -10.01
C LEU A 226 6.24 23.69 -8.60
N PHE A 227 6.85 23.13 -7.56
CA PHE A 227 6.40 23.38 -6.19
C PHE A 227 6.74 24.79 -5.67
N GLU A 228 7.84 25.43 -6.10
CA GLU A 228 8.09 26.84 -5.78
C GLU A 228 7.03 27.77 -6.40
N LYS A 229 6.62 27.55 -7.66
CA LYS A 229 5.49 28.30 -8.25
C LYS A 229 4.22 28.14 -7.43
N LEU A 230 3.90 26.91 -7.03
CA LEU A 230 2.69 26.60 -6.27
C LEU A 230 2.73 27.17 -4.84
N ARG A 231 3.89 27.13 -4.17
CA ARG A 231 4.15 27.75 -2.85
C ARG A 231 3.81 29.24 -2.82
N THR A 232 3.98 29.97 -3.94
CA THR A 232 3.58 31.40 -4.00
C THR A 232 2.07 31.65 -3.86
N LYS A 233 1.25 30.62 -4.03
CA LYS A 233 -0.22 30.68 -3.86
C LYS A 233 -0.66 30.16 -2.49
N ASP A 234 0.01 29.12 -1.99
CA ASP A 234 -0.32 28.47 -0.71
C ASP A 234 0.96 27.97 0.01
N PRO A 235 1.29 28.47 1.22
CA PRO A 235 2.47 28.05 1.96
C PRO A 235 2.48 26.58 2.42
N GLU A 236 1.33 25.89 2.55
CA GLU A 236 1.27 24.47 2.96
C GLU A 236 2.10 23.57 2.03
N ILE A 237 2.15 23.93 0.75
CA ILE A 237 2.88 23.24 -0.33
C ILE A 237 4.40 23.21 -0.08
N SER A 238 4.91 24.04 0.84
CA SER A 238 6.30 24.01 1.30
C SER A 238 6.74 22.64 1.84
N SER A 239 5.83 21.82 2.37
CA SER A 239 6.15 20.45 2.83
C SER A 239 6.50 19.51 1.66
N LEU A 240 5.77 19.60 0.53
CA LEU A 240 6.08 18.85 -0.69
C LEU A 240 7.42 19.29 -1.29
N LEU A 241 7.65 20.60 -1.35
CA LEU A 241 8.92 21.17 -1.83
C LEU A 241 10.10 20.74 -0.94
N ALA A 242 9.93 20.70 0.37
CA ALA A 242 10.96 20.22 1.30
C ALA A 242 11.28 18.74 1.08
N ARG A 243 10.29 17.88 0.85
CA ARG A 243 10.51 16.46 0.51
C ARG A 243 11.32 16.32 -0.78
N VAL A 244 10.97 17.07 -1.83
CA VAL A 244 11.72 17.07 -3.10
C VAL A 244 13.16 17.59 -2.92
N TYR A 245 13.39 18.61 -2.10
CA TYR A 245 14.76 19.06 -1.79
C TYR A 245 15.57 18.02 -1.00
N ILE A 246 14.94 17.25 -0.09
CA ILE A 246 15.61 16.16 0.64
C ILE A 246 15.99 15.02 -0.32
N GLU A 247 15.11 14.65 -1.25
CA GLU A 247 15.42 13.63 -2.27
C GLU A 247 16.43 14.10 -3.34
N ALA A 248 16.66 15.41 -3.45
CA ALA A 248 17.64 16.03 -4.34
C ALA A 248 19.01 16.29 -3.67
N ASP A 249 19.25 15.73 -2.48
CA ASP A 249 20.41 15.99 -1.61
C ASP A 249 20.62 17.46 -1.19
N GLU A 250 19.65 18.35 -1.45
CA GLU A 250 19.71 19.79 -1.11
C GLU A 250 19.21 20.07 0.32
N GLU A 251 19.58 19.21 1.28
CA GLU A 251 19.04 19.18 2.66
C GLU A 251 19.10 20.53 3.38
N VAL A 252 20.14 21.33 3.14
CA VAL A 252 20.32 22.65 3.76
C VAL A 252 19.20 23.61 3.33
N LYS A 253 18.76 23.55 2.07
CA LYS A 253 17.61 24.34 1.58
C LYS A 253 16.31 23.81 2.14
N ALA A 254 16.14 22.48 2.21
CA ALA A 254 14.96 21.87 2.81
C ALA A 254 14.77 22.30 4.28
N VAL A 255 15.83 22.31 5.08
CA VAL A 255 15.78 22.74 6.49
C VAL A 255 15.52 24.25 6.62
N GLN A 256 16.08 25.09 5.73
CA GLN A 256 15.78 26.53 5.69
C GLN A 256 14.30 26.78 5.33
N LEU A 257 13.81 26.14 4.28
CA LEU A 257 12.42 26.18 3.84
C LEU A 257 11.44 25.73 4.94
N LEU A 258 11.70 24.59 5.59
CA LEU A 258 10.90 24.10 6.71
C LEU A 258 10.92 25.09 7.88
N HIS A 259 12.07 25.72 8.16
CA HIS A 259 12.16 26.72 9.23
C HIS A 259 11.34 27.98 8.92
N GLU A 260 11.39 28.49 7.69
CA GLU A 260 10.52 29.59 7.23
C GLU A 260 9.04 29.21 7.33
N ALA A 261 8.64 28.10 6.69
CA ALA A 261 7.25 27.69 6.60
C ALA A 261 6.62 27.35 7.96
N ILE A 262 7.39 26.85 8.93
CA ILE A 262 6.91 26.56 10.30
C ILE A 262 6.85 27.84 11.17
N GLN A 263 7.51 28.94 10.80
CA GLN A 263 7.24 30.24 11.43
C GLN A 263 5.88 30.80 11.00
N ASP A 264 5.53 30.67 9.71
CA ASP A 264 4.26 31.14 9.15
C ASP A 264 3.08 30.22 9.51
N LEU A 265 3.27 28.89 9.42
CA LEU A 265 2.29 27.85 9.70
C LEU A 265 2.70 26.96 10.89
N PRO A 266 2.66 27.49 12.14
CA PRO A 266 3.18 26.80 13.32
C PRO A 266 2.38 25.56 13.78
N MET A 267 1.27 25.21 13.11
CA MET A 267 0.41 24.08 13.49
C MET A 267 -0.01 23.22 12.28
N ASP A 268 0.66 23.33 11.12
CA ASP A 268 0.49 22.32 10.07
C ASP A 268 1.22 21.03 10.46
N TYR A 269 0.51 19.91 10.38
CA TYR A 269 1.06 18.59 10.64
C TYR A 269 2.00 18.10 9.54
N SER A 270 1.84 18.55 8.28
CA SER A 270 2.61 18.05 7.14
C SER A 270 4.06 18.55 7.13
N LEU A 271 4.26 19.83 7.45
CA LEU A 271 5.56 20.44 7.69
C LEU A 271 6.24 19.84 8.92
N LEU A 272 5.49 19.64 10.01
CA LEU A 272 6.01 19.04 11.24
C LEU A 272 6.39 17.56 11.06
N ASP A 273 5.62 16.78 10.30
CA ASP A 273 5.96 15.39 9.98
C ASP A 273 7.22 15.31 9.11
N CYS A 274 7.32 16.13 8.07
CA CYS A 274 8.52 16.19 7.22
C CYS A 274 9.77 16.56 8.02
N GLN A 275 9.67 17.54 8.93
CA GLN A 275 10.77 17.92 9.81
C GLN A 275 11.12 16.82 10.83
N ALA A 276 10.11 16.13 11.40
CA ALA A 276 10.33 15.02 12.32
C ALA A 276 10.96 13.80 11.64
N GLU A 277 10.51 13.44 10.43
CA GLU A 277 11.10 12.39 9.60
C GLU A 277 12.58 12.68 9.30
N PHE A 278 12.89 13.91 8.87
CA PHE A 278 14.27 14.32 8.58
C PHE A 278 15.17 14.22 9.82
N CYS A 279 14.73 14.75 10.97
CA CYS A 279 15.47 14.64 12.22
C CYS A 279 15.66 13.17 12.66
N ASN A 280 14.65 12.31 12.50
CA ASN A 280 14.74 10.90 12.83
C ASN A 280 15.74 10.16 11.93
N LYS A 281 15.66 10.38 10.60
CA LYS A 281 16.61 9.83 9.60
C LYS A 281 18.07 10.26 9.85
N LYS A 282 18.31 11.42 10.47
CA LYS A 282 19.64 11.90 10.88
C LYS A 282 20.09 11.40 12.27
N GLY A 283 19.37 10.44 12.88
CA GLY A 283 19.67 9.90 14.21
C GLY A 283 19.43 10.90 15.35
N ARG A 284 18.64 11.95 15.11
CA ARG A 284 18.31 13.01 16.08
C ARG A 284 16.87 12.88 16.58
N GLY A 285 16.52 11.68 17.05
CA GLY A 285 15.25 11.39 17.71
C GLY A 285 14.94 12.32 18.89
N ASP A 286 15.99 12.83 19.56
CA ASP A 286 15.89 13.81 20.65
C ASP A 286 15.27 15.15 20.23
N LEU A 287 15.55 15.58 18.99
CA LEU A 287 14.90 16.75 18.38
C LEU A 287 13.57 16.39 17.73
N ALA A 288 13.50 15.23 17.07
CA ALA A 288 12.29 14.77 16.37
C ALA A 288 11.10 14.56 17.33
N LEU A 289 11.34 14.14 18.57
CA LEU A 289 10.30 13.78 19.53
C LEU A 289 9.31 14.92 19.84
N GLU A 290 9.78 16.12 20.15
CA GLU A 290 8.89 17.25 20.46
C GLU A 290 8.17 17.77 19.20
N ILE A 291 8.79 17.63 18.03
CA ILE A 291 8.20 17.98 16.74
C ILE A 291 7.05 17.00 16.39
N ALA A 292 7.27 15.69 16.58
CA ALA A 292 6.27 14.66 16.36
C ALA A 292 5.10 14.74 17.36
N LYS A 293 5.38 15.00 18.65
CA LYS A 293 4.33 15.32 19.65
C LYS A 293 3.45 16.48 19.20
N ARG A 294 4.07 17.55 18.67
CA ARG A 294 3.34 18.71 18.12
C ARG A 294 2.53 18.32 16.89
N SER A 295 3.07 17.51 15.98
CA SER A 295 2.36 16.99 14.79
C SER A 295 1.09 16.20 15.16
N VAL A 296 1.19 15.30 16.16
CA VAL A 296 0.04 14.58 16.73
C VAL A 296 -0.98 15.53 17.38
N VAL A 297 -0.55 16.61 18.01
CA VAL A 297 -1.47 17.63 18.57
C VAL A 297 -2.18 18.45 17.47
N SER A 298 -1.54 18.71 16.33
CA SER A 298 -2.19 19.36 15.17
C SER A 298 -3.17 18.43 14.43
N ALA A 299 -2.82 17.16 14.21
CA ALA A 299 -3.66 16.19 13.51
C ALA A 299 -3.75 14.85 14.28
N PRO A 300 -4.56 14.79 15.37
CA PRO A 300 -4.69 13.60 16.20
C PRO A 300 -5.57 12.50 15.58
N SER A 301 -6.27 12.78 14.48
CA SER A 301 -7.12 11.80 13.77
C SER A 301 -6.43 11.11 12.60
N GLU A 302 -5.28 11.62 12.13
CA GLU A 302 -4.51 11.04 11.03
C GLU A 302 -3.57 9.94 11.51
N PHE A 303 -3.48 8.82 10.78
CA PHE A 303 -2.62 7.69 11.17
C PHE A 303 -1.12 8.05 11.14
N GLY A 304 -0.71 8.84 10.14
CA GLY A 304 0.71 9.15 9.89
C GLY A 304 1.41 9.84 11.06
N THR A 305 0.74 10.76 11.76
CA THR A 305 1.35 11.50 12.89
C THR A 305 1.66 10.59 14.07
N TRP A 306 0.73 9.68 14.40
CA TRP A 306 0.92 8.67 15.46
C TRP A 306 1.96 7.62 15.06
N ALA A 307 1.96 7.17 13.80
CA ALA A 307 2.97 6.25 13.28
C ALA A 307 4.38 6.86 13.37
N ARG A 308 4.57 8.12 12.98
CA ARG A 308 5.84 8.85 13.12
C ARG A 308 6.30 8.97 14.57
N LEU A 309 5.37 9.27 15.48
CA LEU A 309 5.69 9.36 16.91
C LEU A 309 6.11 7.98 17.47
N ALA A 310 5.51 6.89 16.99
CA ALA A 310 5.92 5.52 17.33
C ALA A 310 7.32 5.18 16.75
N GLU A 311 7.60 5.49 15.48
CA GLU A 311 8.94 5.36 14.86
C GLU A 311 10.02 6.07 15.70
N ILE A 312 9.73 7.27 16.20
CA ILE A 312 10.68 8.04 17.01
C ILE A 312 10.86 7.44 18.40
N TYR A 313 9.81 6.95 19.06
CA TYR A 313 9.95 6.20 20.32
C TYR A 313 10.73 4.89 20.14
N VAL A 314 10.60 4.22 18.98
CA VAL A 314 11.43 3.05 18.60
C VAL A 314 12.90 3.45 18.44
N SER A 315 13.19 4.55 17.75
CA SER A 315 14.56 5.07 17.59
C SER A 315 15.24 5.48 18.91
N LEU A 316 14.44 5.87 19.90
CA LEU A 316 14.87 6.27 21.25
C LEU A 316 14.87 5.12 22.27
N GLU A 317 14.58 3.89 21.83
CA GLU A 317 14.46 2.69 22.67
C GLU A 317 13.41 2.80 23.80
N GLN A 318 12.39 3.65 23.62
CA GLN A 318 11.32 3.92 24.59
C GLN A 318 10.10 3.01 24.34
N TRP A 319 10.34 1.70 24.45
CA TRP A 319 9.41 0.63 24.04
C TRP A 319 8.00 0.74 24.65
N ASP A 320 7.89 1.08 25.94
CA ASP A 320 6.59 1.28 26.61
C ASP A 320 5.77 2.40 25.95
N LEU A 321 6.43 3.51 25.59
CA LEU A 321 5.81 4.66 24.94
C LEU A 321 5.52 4.38 23.45
N ALA A 322 6.39 3.63 22.77
CA ALA A 322 6.14 3.16 21.41
C ALA A 322 4.85 2.32 21.33
N LEU A 323 4.67 1.34 22.22
CA LEU A 323 3.44 0.53 22.26
C LEU A 323 2.20 1.33 22.68
N LEU A 324 2.32 2.24 23.67
CA LEU A 324 1.22 3.14 24.06
C LEU A 324 0.77 4.05 22.90
N THR A 325 1.73 4.53 22.10
CA THR A 325 1.49 5.36 20.92
C THR A 325 0.85 4.53 19.80
N LEU A 326 1.38 3.34 19.53
CA LEU A 326 0.84 2.41 18.53
C LEU A 326 -0.61 2.00 18.85
N ASN A 327 -0.91 1.69 20.12
CA ASN A 327 -2.28 1.41 20.59
C ASN A 327 -3.21 2.64 20.55
N SER A 328 -2.67 3.85 20.35
CA SER A 328 -3.44 5.08 20.19
C SER A 328 -3.60 5.49 18.72
N CYS A 329 -2.99 4.77 17.76
CA CYS A 329 -3.12 5.05 16.34
C CYS A 329 -4.58 4.90 15.85
N PRO A 330 -5.13 5.88 15.10
CA PRO A 330 -6.40 5.73 14.42
C PRO A 330 -6.23 4.78 13.23
N MET A 331 -7.00 3.68 13.20
CA MET A 331 -6.89 2.64 12.17
C MET A 331 -8.01 2.78 11.15
N PHE A 332 -7.66 2.72 9.85
CA PHE A 332 -8.60 2.91 8.75
C PHE A 332 -8.88 1.60 8.02
N THR A 333 -10.13 1.42 7.59
CA THR A 333 -10.52 0.30 6.72
C THR A 333 -9.91 0.49 5.35
N TYR A 334 -8.89 -0.31 5.03
CA TYR A 334 -8.25 -0.31 3.72
C TYR A 334 -9.28 -0.54 2.59
N GLN A 335 -9.21 0.28 1.55
CA GLN A 335 -10.00 0.15 0.32
C GLN A 335 -9.04 -0.35 -0.79
N ASP A 336 -9.43 -1.39 -1.53
CA ASP A 336 -8.70 -1.82 -2.73
C ASP A 336 -9.08 -0.90 -3.91
N LYS A 337 -8.08 -0.59 -4.74
CA LYS A 337 -8.21 0.27 -5.93
C LYS A 337 -9.34 -0.17 -6.85
N ASP A 338 -9.99 0.80 -7.50
CA ASP A 338 -11.13 0.62 -8.41
C ASP A 338 -10.87 -0.46 -9.49
N ALA A 339 -11.24 -1.71 -9.23
CA ALA A 339 -11.03 -2.83 -10.15
C ALA A 339 -12.22 -2.99 -11.12
N PRO A 340 -11.99 -3.22 -12.42
CA PRO A 340 -13.06 -3.37 -13.39
C PRO A 340 -13.84 -4.68 -13.14
N ARG A 341 -15.15 -4.56 -12.87
CA ARG A 341 -16.05 -5.70 -12.71
C ARG A 341 -16.64 -6.06 -14.07
N MET A 342 -16.05 -7.06 -14.73
CA MET A 342 -16.41 -7.46 -16.09
C MET A 342 -17.28 -8.74 -16.07
N PRO A 343 -18.16 -8.96 -17.07
CA PRO A 343 -18.88 -10.21 -17.24
C PRO A 343 -17.94 -11.39 -17.54
N GLU A 344 -18.43 -12.62 -17.36
CA GLU A 344 -17.66 -13.83 -17.68
C GLU A 344 -17.34 -13.89 -19.19
N PRO A 345 -16.07 -14.05 -19.59
CA PRO A 345 -15.69 -13.99 -21.00
C PRO A 345 -15.89 -15.33 -21.71
N GLN A 346 -16.53 -15.32 -22.88
CA GLN A 346 -16.69 -16.50 -23.74
C GLN A 346 -15.35 -17.18 -24.06
N ARG A 347 -14.28 -16.39 -24.18
CA ARG A 347 -12.90 -16.87 -24.36
C ARG A 347 -11.91 -15.76 -24.00
N VAL A 348 -10.78 -16.12 -23.40
CA VAL A 348 -9.62 -15.24 -23.26
C VAL A 348 -8.52 -15.69 -24.23
N PHE A 349 -7.93 -14.75 -24.97
CA PHE A 349 -6.76 -14.99 -25.81
C PHE A 349 -5.61 -14.08 -25.38
N LEU A 350 -4.54 -14.69 -24.87
CA LEU A 350 -3.34 -14.01 -24.37
C LEU A 350 -2.14 -14.37 -25.27
N PRO A 351 -1.91 -13.65 -26.39
CA PRO A 351 -0.79 -13.93 -27.28
C PRO A 351 0.55 -13.60 -26.61
N ILE A 352 1.57 -14.40 -26.92
CA ILE A 352 2.95 -14.22 -26.45
C ILE A 352 3.76 -13.59 -27.59
N MET A 353 4.44 -12.48 -27.31
CA MET A 353 5.39 -11.87 -28.26
C MET A 353 6.67 -12.71 -28.34
N PRO A 354 7.25 -12.96 -29.53
CA PRO A 354 8.58 -13.58 -29.68
C PRO A 354 9.66 -12.89 -28.82
N GLU A 355 9.60 -11.56 -28.74
CA GLU A 355 10.49 -10.69 -27.97
C GLU A 355 10.32 -10.86 -26.44
N ALA A 356 9.29 -11.58 -25.99
CA ALA A 356 9.04 -11.94 -24.60
C ALA A 356 9.35 -13.42 -24.27
N ILE A 357 9.85 -14.19 -25.24
CA ILE A 357 10.20 -15.61 -25.02
C ILE A 357 11.60 -15.70 -24.43
N CYS A 358 11.68 -16.24 -23.22
CA CYS A 358 12.92 -16.61 -22.53
C CYS A 358 12.64 -17.88 -21.73
N ASP A 359 13.37 -18.97 -22.00
CA ASP A 359 13.07 -20.29 -21.46
C ASP A 359 13.17 -20.34 -19.92
N GLU A 360 14.00 -19.49 -19.32
CA GLU A 360 14.12 -19.31 -17.86
C GLU A 360 12.88 -18.66 -17.20
N ILE A 361 11.96 -18.07 -17.98
CA ILE A 361 10.89 -17.17 -17.51
C ILE A 361 9.49 -17.71 -17.92
N ILE A 362 9.42 -18.93 -18.45
CA ILE A 362 8.15 -19.55 -18.84
C ILE A 362 7.38 -19.97 -17.58
N ASP A 363 6.25 -19.31 -17.31
CA ASP A 363 5.27 -19.76 -16.33
C ASP A 363 4.82 -21.20 -16.67
N SER A 364 5.07 -22.17 -15.78
CA SER A 364 4.51 -23.53 -15.87
C SER A 364 2.99 -23.49 -16.03
N PRO A 365 2.36 -24.46 -16.72
CA PRO A 365 0.91 -24.51 -16.86
C PRO A 365 0.21 -24.50 -15.48
N VAL A 366 -0.94 -23.84 -15.42
CA VAL A 366 -1.67 -23.51 -14.18
C VAL A 366 -2.21 -24.75 -13.44
N ASP A 367 -2.13 -25.93 -14.06
CA ASP A 367 -2.62 -27.20 -13.52
C ASP A 367 -1.75 -27.76 -12.36
N ASP A 368 -0.47 -27.39 -12.27
CA ASP A 368 0.43 -27.77 -11.16
C ASP A 368 0.23 -26.88 -9.92
N VAL A 369 -0.96 -27.00 -9.30
CA VAL A 369 -1.23 -26.46 -7.96
C VAL A 369 -0.60 -27.38 -6.91
N GLU A 370 0.71 -27.22 -6.68
CA GLU A 370 1.42 -27.96 -5.63
C GLU A 370 0.77 -27.70 -4.25
N LEU A 371 0.60 -28.75 -3.43
CA LEU A 371 -0.09 -28.63 -2.14
C LEU A 371 0.79 -27.96 -1.07
N VAL A 372 0.84 -26.63 -1.11
CA VAL A 372 1.40 -25.78 -0.04
C VAL A 372 0.85 -26.19 1.33
N HIS A 373 1.74 -26.41 2.31
CA HIS A 373 1.33 -26.89 3.62
C HIS A 373 0.30 -25.94 4.29
N PRO A 374 -0.80 -26.45 4.88
CA PRO A 374 -1.91 -25.60 5.37
C PRO A 374 -1.56 -24.58 6.46
N THR A 375 -0.37 -24.65 7.10
CA THR A 375 0.10 -23.61 8.01
C THR A 375 0.69 -22.40 7.29
N LEU A 376 1.39 -22.60 6.16
CA LEU A 376 1.99 -21.54 5.36
C LEU A 376 0.90 -20.75 4.63
N ARG A 377 -0.08 -21.45 4.05
CA ARG A 377 -1.28 -20.84 3.43
C ARG A 377 -2.17 -20.06 4.42
N LYS A 378 -1.97 -20.22 5.74
CA LYS A 378 -2.72 -19.53 6.80
C LYS A 378 -1.98 -18.34 7.42
N LEU A 379 -0.79 -17.96 6.94
CA LEU A 379 -0.06 -16.81 7.47
C LEU A 379 -0.80 -15.49 7.18
N HIS A 380 -1.63 -15.07 8.13
CA HIS A 380 -2.50 -13.90 8.02
C HIS A 380 -1.73 -12.59 7.77
N ALA A 381 -0.45 -12.51 8.16
CA ALA A 381 0.39 -11.33 7.96
C ALA A 381 0.55 -10.90 6.49
N ALA A 382 0.57 -11.87 5.56
CA ALA A 382 0.64 -11.60 4.12
C ALA A 382 -0.61 -10.89 3.55
N GLY A 383 -1.72 -10.88 4.31
CA GLY A 383 -2.97 -10.21 3.95
C GLY A 383 -3.10 -8.77 4.43
N PHE A 384 -2.18 -8.26 5.25
CA PHE A 384 -2.28 -6.89 5.78
C PHE A 384 -2.00 -5.83 4.71
N LYS A 385 -2.77 -4.73 4.75
CA LYS A 385 -2.65 -3.58 3.85
C LYS A 385 -2.89 -2.27 4.61
N GLY A 386 -2.37 -1.15 4.10
CA GLY A 386 -2.53 0.18 4.68
C GLY A 386 -2.07 0.28 6.13
N THR A 387 -2.85 0.97 6.98
CA THR A 387 -2.50 1.24 8.39
C THR A 387 -2.12 -0.01 9.18
N PHE A 388 -2.81 -1.15 8.95
CA PHE A 388 -2.51 -2.42 9.61
C PHE A 388 -1.15 -3.00 9.23
N LEU A 389 -0.73 -2.84 7.97
CA LEU A 389 0.59 -3.31 7.51
C LEU A 389 1.70 -2.47 8.14
N LYS A 390 1.57 -1.13 8.14
CA LYS A 390 2.54 -0.25 8.81
C LYS A 390 2.63 -0.51 10.31
N ALA A 391 1.50 -0.66 10.98
CA ALA A 391 1.46 -1.03 12.40
C ALA A 391 2.12 -2.39 12.69
N TYR A 392 1.97 -3.37 11.78
CA TYR A 392 2.65 -4.66 11.88
C TYR A 392 4.17 -4.55 11.67
N MET A 393 4.63 -3.77 10.69
CA MET A 393 6.06 -3.54 10.44
C MET A 393 6.77 -2.88 11.62
N LEU A 394 6.14 -1.89 12.28
CA LEU A 394 6.68 -1.30 13.51
C LEU A 394 6.76 -2.34 14.65
N LEU A 395 5.79 -3.25 14.74
CA LEU A 395 5.81 -4.33 15.73
C LEU A 395 6.91 -5.37 15.43
N THR A 396 7.17 -5.71 14.17
CA THR A 396 8.29 -6.60 13.80
C THR A 396 9.64 -5.92 14.01
N GLU A 397 9.77 -4.62 13.77
CA GLU A 397 11.00 -3.87 14.07
C GLU A 397 11.29 -3.84 15.58
N ILE A 398 10.31 -3.52 16.43
CA ILE A 398 10.45 -3.64 17.90
C ILE A 398 10.92 -5.06 18.26
N THR A 399 10.30 -6.07 17.67
CA THR A 399 10.66 -7.48 17.92
C THR A 399 12.09 -7.81 17.50
N LYS A 400 12.59 -7.28 16.36
CA LYS A 400 14.00 -7.41 15.90
C LYS A 400 14.98 -6.84 16.94
N LYS A 401 14.58 -5.80 17.70
CA LYS A 401 15.41 -5.10 18.67
C LYS A 401 15.43 -5.74 20.06
N ILE A 402 14.27 -6.10 20.62
CA ILE A 402 14.15 -6.56 22.02
C ILE A 402 13.82 -8.06 22.19
N GLY A 403 13.37 -8.74 21.13
CA GLY A 403 12.92 -10.13 21.20
C GLY A 403 11.54 -10.31 21.84
N TRP A 404 10.94 -11.48 21.57
CA TRP A 404 9.55 -11.79 21.90
C TRP A 404 9.22 -11.75 23.41
N ASP A 405 10.06 -12.35 24.27
CA ASP A 405 9.76 -12.46 25.70
C ASP A 405 9.79 -11.09 26.41
N GLN A 406 10.73 -10.22 26.04
CA GLN A 406 10.82 -8.87 26.56
C GLN A 406 9.69 -7.99 26.00
N LEU A 407 9.26 -8.20 24.75
CA LEU A 407 8.07 -7.57 24.18
C LEU A 407 6.79 -7.97 24.93
N LEU A 408 6.59 -9.26 25.25
CA LEU A 408 5.48 -9.72 26.08
C LEU A 408 5.52 -9.14 27.50
N LYS A 409 6.72 -9.00 28.08
CA LYS A 409 6.91 -8.37 29.37
C LYS A 409 6.48 -6.90 29.35
N ILE A 410 6.92 -6.11 28.37
CA ILE A 410 6.50 -4.71 28.20
C ILE A 410 4.99 -4.62 27.94
N ARG A 411 4.45 -5.46 27.04
CA ARG A 411 2.99 -5.59 26.80
C ARG A 411 2.22 -5.81 28.11
N SER A 412 2.66 -6.74 28.96
CA SER A 412 2.00 -7.02 30.25
C SER A 412 2.24 -5.95 31.34
N GLN A 413 3.26 -5.10 31.21
CA GLN A 413 3.49 -3.94 32.07
C GLN A 413 2.58 -2.76 31.68
N VAL A 414 2.39 -2.54 30.38
CA VAL A 414 1.66 -1.42 29.78
C VAL A 414 0.14 -1.66 29.70
N PHE A 415 -0.27 -2.88 29.35
CA PHE A 415 -1.66 -3.20 29.03
C PHE A 415 -2.36 -4.14 30.02
N VAL A 416 -3.69 -4.04 30.03
CA VAL A 416 -4.66 -5.02 30.56
C VAL A 416 -5.42 -5.63 29.39
N MET A 417 -5.67 -6.94 29.45
CA MET A 417 -6.46 -7.67 28.47
C MET A 417 -7.95 -7.46 28.66
N GLU A 418 -8.75 -7.49 27.58
CA GLU A 418 -10.20 -7.32 27.72
C GLU A 418 -10.86 -8.44 28.55
N GLU A 419 -10.32 -9.67 28.50
CA GLU A 419 -10.79 -10.77 29.36
C GLU A 419 -10.48 -10.54 30.85
N GLU A 420 -9.29 -10.02 31.17
CA GLU A 420 -8.91 -9.65 32.55
C GLU A 420 -9.84 -8.56 33.08
N TYR A 421 -10.04 -7.50 32.31
CA TYR A 421 -10.93 -6.38 32.65
C TYR A 421 -12.40 -6.81 32.82
N ARG A 422 -12.89 -7.74 31.97
CA ARG A 422 -14.24 -8.32 32.10
C ARG A 422 -14.36 -9.20 33.35
N ASN A 423 -13.36 -10.02 33.66
CA ASN A 423 -13.36 -10.89 34.84
C ASN A 423 -13.27 -10.09 36.14
N GLU A 424 -12.51 -8.98 36.17
CA GLU A 424 -12.52 -8.05 37.30
C GLU A 424 -13.91 -7.40 37.47
N LYS A 425 -14.55 -6.98 36.38
CA LYS A 425 -15.92 -6.43 36.41
C LYS A 425 -16.99 -7.41 36.89
N GLN A 426 -16.76 -8.72 36.76
CA GLN A 426 -17.64 -9.79 37.28
C GLN A 426 -17.31 -10.20 38.72
N THR A 427 -16.09 -9.92 39.21
CA THR A 427 -15.65 -10.28 40.58
C THR A 427 -15.66 -9.10 41.55
N ALA A 428 -15.82 -7.86 41.07
CA ALA A 428 -16.06 -6.68 41.89
C ALA A 428 -17.43 -6.76 42.62
N PRO A 429 -17.47 -6.63 43.96
CA PRO A 429 -18.72 -6.63 44.71
C PRO A 429 -19.55 -5.36 44.40
N HIS A 430 -20.87 -5.48 44.40
CA HIS A 430 -21.78 -4.37 44.05
C HIS A 430 -21.58 -3.14 44.95
N GLY A 431 -21.12 -2.03 44.36
CA GLY A 431 -20.95 -0.75 45.04
C GLY A 431 -20.87 0.43 44.07
N GLN A 432 -21.92 1.25 44.05
CA GLN A 432 -22.00 2.58 43.40
C GLN A 432 -21.70 2.65 41.88
N THR A 433 -22.73 2.40 41.09
CA THR A 433 -22.82 2.91 39.71
C THR A 433 -22.86 4.44 39.69
N THR A 434 -21.81 5.08 39.16
CA THR A 434 -21.93 6.43 38.58
C THR A 434 -21.30 6.44 37.20
N SER A 435 -22.07 6.79 36.16
CA SER A 435 -21.56 6.93 34.81
C SER A 435 -20.75 8.23 34.71
N ARG A 436 -19.44 8.11 34.45
CA ARG A 436 -18.56 9.24 34.11
C ARG A 436 -17.60 8.81 33.01
N ASN A 437 -17.80 9.34 31.81
CA ASN A 437 -16.92 9.08 30.67
C ASN A 437 -15.52 9.63 30.96
N ALA A 438 -14.49 8.80 30.77
CA ALA A 438 -13.12 9.06 31.20
C ALA A 438 -12.31 9.98 30.26
N SER A 439 -12.97 10.87 29.52
CA SER A 439 -12.40 11.57 28.35
C SER A 439 -12.08 13.07 28.54
N VAL A 440 -12.27 13.65 29.73
CA VAL A 440 -12.13 15.13 29.93
C VAL A 440 -11.28 15.52 31.16
N THR A 441 -10.95 14.59 32.06
CA THR A 441 -10.38 14.89 33.40
C THR A 441 -8.86 15.18 33.40
N ALA A 442 -8.33 15.82 32.36
CA ALA A 442 -6.90 16.11 32.18
C ALA A 442 -6.52 17.61 32.25
N LEU A 443 -7.49 18.50 32.51
CA LEU A 443 -7.28 19.96 32.52
C LEU A 443 -7.65 20.60 33.87
N ARG A 444 -6.79 20.45 34.89
CA ARG A 444 -6.59 21.37 36.03
C ARG A 444 -5.43 20.92 36.94
N SER A 445 -4.30 21.61 36.86
CA SER A 445 -3.22 21.51 37.85
C SER A 445 -3.62 22.19 39.18
N PRO A 446 -3.16 21.70 40.34
CA PRO A 446 -3.56 22.26 41.63
C PRO A 446 -2.79 23.53 42.00
N SER A 447 -3.44 24.39 42.79
CA SER A 447 -2.81 25.46 43.59
C SER A 447 -3.56 25.57 44.93
N PRO A 448 -2.88 26.02 46.01
CA PRO A 448 -3.29 25.68 47.38
C PRO A 448 -4.46 26.49 47.94
N THR A 449 -5.09 25.93 48.98
CA THR A 449 -6.22 26.52 49.71
C THR A 449 -5.80 27.64 50.68
N PRO A 450 -6.79 28.44 51.13
CA PRO A 450 -7.04 28.51 52.57
C PRO A 450 -8.51 28.25 52.96
N LYS A 451 -8.77 28.21 54.26
CA LYS A 451 -10.01 27.74 54.92
C LYS A 451 -10.95 28.90 55.29
N THR A 452 -12.27 28.66 55.39
CA THR A 452 -13.13 29.06 56.54
C THR A 452 -14.54 28.42 56.50
N ASN A 453 -15.26 28.47 57.62
CA ASN A 453 -16.61 27.90 57.85
C ASN A 453 -17.75 28.76 57.25
N GLY A 454 -18.98 28.22 57.12
CA GLY A 454 -20.19 29.02 56.84
C GLY A 454 -21.50 28.22 56.69
N GLU A 455 -22.42 28.40 57.62
CA GLU A 455 -23.69 27.69 57.88
C GLU A 455 -24.94 28.06 57.01
N VAL A 456 -25.83 27.07 56.79
CA VAL A 456 -27.31 27.03 56.49
C VAL A 456 -27.99 27.81 55.33
N HIS A 457 -29.05 27.16 54.80
CA HIS A 457 -30.16 27.63 53.93
C HIS A 457 -29.83 28.03 52.47
N GLY A 458 -30.71 27.80 51.47
CA GLY A 458 -31.97 27.03 51.46
C GLY A 458 -32.82 27.27 50.18
N GLU A 459 -33.72 26.31 49.86
CA GLU A 459 -34.84 26.39 48.88
C GLU A 459 -34.51 26.56 47.37
N VAL A 460 -35.42 26.37 46.39
CA VAL A 460 -36.40 25.29 46.03
C VAL A 460 -36.70 25.47 44.51
N HIS A 461 -37.29 24.45 43.86
CA HIS A 461 -37.78 24.37 42.45
C HIS A 461 -36.72 24.07 41.36
N GLY A 462 -37.05 23.25 40.34
CA GLY A 462 -38.30 22.48 40.18
C GLY A 462 -38.26 21.47 39.04
N GLU A 463 -39.05 20.41 39.18
CA GLU A 463 -39.24 19.33 38.20
C GLU A 463 -40.36 19.68 37.21
N VAL A 464 -40.27 19.13 35.99
CA VAL A 464 -41.45 18.76 35.20
C VAL A 464 -41.14 17.41 34.55
N GLU A 465 -41.86 16.36 34.96
CA GLU A 465 -41.90 15.08 34.25
C GLU A 465 -42.91 15.17 33.09
N GLU A 466 -42.71 14.38 32.04
CA GLU A 466 -43.83 13.67 31.42
C GLU A 466 -43.51 12.16 31.40
N THR A 467 -44.29 11.41 32.19
CA THR A 467 -44.48 9.96 32.06
C THR A 467 -45.37 9.70 30.81
N SER A 468 -45.64 8.50 30.29
CA SER A 468 -45.77 7.14 30.83
C SER A 468 -45.81 6.16 29.60
N SER A 469 -45.93 4.82 29.62
CA SER A 469 -45.94 3.72 30.61
C SER A 469 -46.00 2.37 29.85
N ASP A 470 -45.32 1.33 30.34
CA ASP A 470 -45.76 -0.08 30.59
C ASP A 470 -46.55 -0.91 29.52
N ALA A 471 -46.62 -2.27 29.52
CA ALA A 471 -45.78 -3.40 30.00
C ALA A 471 -46.43 -4.76 29.57
N GLU A 472 -45.83 -5.93 29.92
CA GLU A 472 -46.43 -7.31 29.99
C GLU A 472 -46.88 -7.98 28.64
N GLU A 473 -47.10 -9.30 28.43
CA GLU A 473 -46.68 -10.66 28.91
C GLU A 473 -47.22 -11.70 27.85
N ASP A 474 -46.91 -13.01 27.73
CA ASP A 474 -45.74 -13.90 27.96
C ASP A 474 -46.01 -15.31 27.29
N ALA A 475 -45.12 -16.30 27.46
CA ALA A 475 -45.40 -17.73 27.75
C ALA A 475 -45.43 -18.82 26.64
N THR A 476 -44.28 -19.52 26.49
CA THR A 476 -44.13 -21.00 26.23
C THR A 476 -44.58 -21.58 24.84
N ASN A 477 -44.27 -22.82 24.37
CA ASN A 477 -43.58 -24.02 24.92
C ASN A 477 -43.09 -25.01 23.80
N GLY A 478 -42.13 -25.92 24.07
CA GLY A 478 -41.92 -27.20 23.31
C GLY A 478 -40.62 -27.44 22.49
N GLY A 479 -40.11 -28.69 22.46
CA GLY A 479 -38.94 -29.19 21.66
C GLY A 479 -39.22 -30.57 21.01
N PRO A 480 -38.26 -31.52 20.76
CA PRO A 480 -36.79 -31.51 21.02
C PRO A 480 -35.87 -32.19 19.94
N SER A 481 -34.54 -32.15 20.16
CA SER A 481 -33.48 -33.06 19.58
C SER A 481 -33.09 -32.85 18.08
N SER A 482 -31.90 -33.23 17.55
CA SER A 482 -30.71 -33.94 18.09
C SER A 482 -29.41 -33.62 17.30
N SER A 483 -28.26 -34.17 17.78
CA SER A 483 -26.93 -34.31 17.12
C SER A 483 -25.98 -33.10 17.06
N ALA A 484 -24.68 -33.37 17.27
CA ALA A 484 -23.56 -32.43 17.19
C ALA A 484 -22.25 -33.18 16.89
N PRO A 485 -21.30 -32.56 16.16
CA PRO A 485 -19.87 -32.85 16.32
C PRO A 485 -18.99 -31.58 16.19
N PRO A 486 -17.66 -31.68 16.42
CA PRO A 486 -17.00 -31.89 17.69
C PRO A 486 -16.29 -30.61 18.19
N ALA A 487 -15.94 -30.54 19.47
CA ALA A 487 -15.19 -29.40 20.03
C ALA A 487 -13.71 -29.42 19.64
N LEU A 488 -13.13 -28.24 19.40
CA LEU A 488 -11.67 -28.04 19.33
C LEU A 488 -11.12 -27.84 20.76
N GLU A 489 -10.10 -28.61 21.12
CA GLU A 489 -9.43 -28.49 22.42
C GLU A 489 -8.61 -27.19 22.51
N LYS A 490 -8.76 -26.45 23.61
CA LYS A 490 -7.83 -25.36 23.95
C LYS A 490 -6.55 -25.97 24.56
N PRO A 491 -5.34 -25.53 24.16
CA PRO A 491 -4.12 -25.88 24.88
C PRO A 491 -4.18 -25.32 26.31
N SER A 492 -3.63 -26.06 27.27
CA SER A 492 -3.68 -25.73 28.69
C SER A 492 -2.66 -24.66 29.10
N HIS A 493 -2.96 -23.99 30.22
CA HIS A 493 -2.22 -22.84 30.75
C HIS A 493 -0.71 -23.09 30.91
N THR A 494 0.10 -22.15 30.43
CA THR A 494 1.48 -22.00 30.89
C THR A 494 1.48 -21.61 32.37
N VAL A 495 2.09 -22.43 33.23
CA VAL A 495 2.17 -22.19 34.66
C VAL A 495 3.12 -21.02 34.94
N ALA A 496 2.67 -20.04 35.73
CA ALA A 496 3.51 -18.93 36.16
C ALA A 496 4.66 -19.42 37.06
N SER A 497 5.89 -18.97 36.81
CA SER A 497 7.06 -19.38 37.60
C SER A 497 7.00 -18.81 39.02
N GLU A 498 6.74 -19.66 40.01
CA GLU A 498 6.83 -19.28 41.41
C GLU A 498 8.28 -18.95 41.81
N VAL A 499 8.47 -17.82 42.48
CA VAL A 499 9.80 -17.33 42.88
C VAL A 499 10.27 -18.07 44.13
N VAL A 500 11.30 -18.92 43.97
CA VAL A 500 11.94 -19.66 45.06
C VAL A 500 12.58 -18.69 46.07
N LYS A 501 11.98 -18.59 47.27
CA LYS A 501 12.60 -17.87 48.41
C LYS A 501 13.64 -18.73 49.10
N ALA A 502 14.92 -18.41 48.89
CA ALA A 502 15.97 -18.75 49.84
C ALA A 502 15.85 -17.88 51.10
N GLY A 503 16.06 -18.44 52.28
CA GLY A 503 15.85 -17.77 53.56
C GLY A 503 17.08 -17.05 54.12
N SER A 504 16.86 -15.90 54.74
CA SER A 504 17.71 -15.31 55.78
C SER A 504 16.83 -14.49 56.72
N GLU A 505 17.16 -14.48 58.02
CA GLU A 505 16.39 -13.82 59.07
C GLU A 505 17.06 -12.52 59.50
N ASP A 506 16.30 -11.42 59.59
CA ASP A 506 16.36 -10.50 60.74
C ASP A 506 15.18 -9.48 60.71
N PRO A 507 14.73 -8.92 61.86
CA PRO A 507 13.40 -8.30 61.96
C PRO A 507 13.39 -6.76 62.05
N HIS A 508 12.61 -6.12 61.17
CA HIS A 508 12.08 -4.76 61.40
C HIS A 508 10.56 -4.69 61.11
N PRO A 509 9.75 -4.11 62.01
CA PRO A 509 8.30 -4.11 61.88
C PRO A 509 7.81 -3.01 60.93
N VAL A 510 7.28 -3.41 59.78
CA VAL A 510 6.43 -2.56 58.92
C VAL A 510 4.99 -3.06 59.04
N THR A 511 4.04 -2.12 59.08
CA THR A 511 2.60 -2.42 59.13
C THR A 511 2.13 -3.24 57.92
N PRO A 512 1.12 -4.12 58.07
CA PRO A 512 0.68 -5.00 57.00
C PRO A 512 -0.02 -4.22 55.87
N SER A 513 0.73 -3.88 54.82
CA SER A 513 0.19 -3.41 53.56
C SER A 513 -0.60 -4.53 52.89
N ASN A 514 -1.90 -4.33 52.70
CA ASN A 514 -2.82 -5.37 52.24
C ASN A 514 -2.55 -5.71 50.74
N PRO A 515 -2.25 -6.97 50.36
CA PRO A 515 -1.80 -7.31 49.00
C PRO A 515 -2.74 -6.83 47.88
N ASN A 516 -4.05 -6.83 48.13
CA ASN A 516 -5.04 -6.36 47.16
C ASN A 516 -4.88 -4.88 46.78
N GLN A 517 -4.33 -4.02 47.65
CA GLN A 517 -4.12 -2.60 47.30
C GLN A 517 -3.00 -2.40 46.28
N GLN A 518 -1.91 -3.17 46.35
CA GLN A 518 -0.84 -3.09 45.35
C GLN A 518 -1.37 -3.53 43.98
N ASN A 519 -2.10 -4.65 43.93
CA ASN A 519 -2.73 -5.12 42.69
C ASN A 519 -3.71 -4.07 42.12
N TYR A 520 -4.60 -3.49 42.94
CA TYR A 520 -5.52 -2.42 42.51
C TYR A 520 -4.79 -1.22 41.89
N THR A 521 -3.69 -0.77 42.50
CA THR A 521 -2.88 0.34 41.94
C THR A 521 -2.14 -0.05 40.65
N HIS A 522 -1.80 -1.32 40.46
CA HIS A 522 -1.18 -1.81 39.23
C HIS A 522 -2.15 -1.94 38.05
N PHE A 523 -3.45 -2.15 38.30
CA PHE A 523 -4.48 -2.09 37.23
C PHE A 523 -4.78 -0.65 36.82
N HIS A 524 -4.85 0.30 37.77
CA HIS A 524 -5.28 1.68 37.50
C HIS A 524 -4.33 2.51 36.60
N ASN A 525 -3.07 2.08 36.44
CA ASN A 525 -2.06 2.78 35.64
C ASN A 525 -1.88 2.20 34.22
N LYS A 526 -2.55 1.08 33.90
CA LYS A 526 -2.45 0.40 32.61
C LYS A 526 -3.55 0.84 31.65
N ARG A 527 -3.32 0.68 30.34
CA ARG A 527 -4.36 0.91 29.32
C ARG A 527 -4.99 -0.41 28.85
N LEU A 528 -6.18 -0.34 28.27
CA LEU A 528 -6.75 -1.47 27.54
C LEU A 528 -5.95 -1.67 26.24
N CYS A 529 -5.56 -2.92 25.95
CA CYS A 529 -5.02 -3.25 24.63
C CYS A 529 -6.15 -3.24 23.59
N GLU A 530 -5.97 -2.52 22.50
CA GLU A 530 -6.94 -2.52 21.39
C GLU A 530 -6.97 -3.87 20.68
N ARG A 531 -8.17 -4.35 20.35
CA ARG A 531 -8.36 -5.72 19.78
C ARG A 531 -7.58 -5.96 18.50
N TRP A 532 -7.39 -4.91 17.69
CA TRP A 532 -6.61 -5.01 16.46
C TRP A 532 -5.12 -5.21 16.75
N LEU A 533 -4.58 -4.55 17.78
CA LEU A 533 -3.18 -4.67 18.18
C LEU A 533 -2.91 -6.03 18.83
N ASP A 534 -3.85 -6.53 19.64
CA ASP A 534 -3.78 -7.91 20.15
C ASP A 534 -3.78 -8.95 19.02
N ASN A 535 -4.59 -8.74 17.98
CA ASN A 535 -4.55 -9.57 16.78
C ASN A 535 -3.20 -9.48 16.04
N LEU A 536 -2.56 -8.29 15.97
CA LEU A 536 -1.20 -8.18 15.41
C LEU A 536 -0.17 -8.97 16.23
N PHE A 537 -0.24 -8.94 17.57
CA PHE A 537 0.61 -9.77 18.43
C PHE A 537 0.39 -11.28 18.19
N MET A 538 -0.86 -11.71 18.03
CA MET A 538 -1.17 -13.12 17.75
C MET A 538 -0.63 -13.55 16.38
N VAL A 539 -0.80 -12.73 15.34
CA VAL A 539 -0.27 -13.01 14.00
C VAL A 539 1.26 -13.00 13.98
N LEU A 540 1.90 -12.07 14.71
CA LEU A 540 3.35 -12.05 14.89
C LEU A 540 3.88 -13.31 15.57
N TYR A 541 3.18 -13.80 16.60
CA TYR A 541 3.52 -15.08 17.22
C TYR A 541 3.42 -16.25 16.23
N GLU A 542 2.44 -16.25 15.33
CA GLU A 542 2.33 -17.28 14.29
C GLU A 542 3.47 -17.21 13.25
N ASP A 543 3.82 -16.01 12.76
CA ASP A 543 4.97 -15.78 11.87
C ASP A 543 6.27 -16.28 12.56
N LEU A 544 6.57 -15.83 13.79
CA LEU A 544 7.75 -16.23 14.57
C LEU A 544 7.81 -17.75 14.81
N ARG A 545 6.67 -18.37 15.16
CA ARG A 545 6.57 -19.82 15.40
C ARG A 545 6.84 -20.60 14.12
N VAL A 546 6.27 -20.20 12.99
CA VAL A 546 6.47 -20.89 11.69
C VAL A 546 7.91 -20.72 11.21
N TYR A 547 8.51 -19.53 11.36
CA TYR A 547 9.92 -19.30 11.08
C TYR A 547 10.83 -20.21 11.93
N THR A 548 10.58 -20.26 13.25
CA THR A 548 11.35 -21.10 14.19
C THR A 548 11.26 -22.59 13.84
N ILE A 549 10.08 -23.08 13.46
CA ILE A 549 9.87 -24.46 13.00
C ILE A 549 10.68 -24.71 11.72
N TRP A 550 10.57 -23.85 10.71
CA TRP A 550 11.30 -23.98 9.44
C TRP A 550 12.82 -24.03 9.63
N ARG A 551 13.41 -23.09 10.38
CA ARG A 551 14.85 -23.09 10.66
C ARG A 551 15.28 -24.33 11.46
N THR A 552 14.44 -24.82 12.37
CA THR A 552 14.67 -26.07 13.12
C THR A 552 14.64 -27.30 12.21
N GLU A 553 13.65 -27.40 11.30
CA GLU A 553 13.57 -28.47 10.31
C GLU A 553 14.80 -28.47 9.39
N MET A 554 15.18 -27.31 8.83
CA MET A 554 16.37 -27.19 7.98
C MET A 554 17.65 -27.65 8.70
N ALA A 555 17.83 -27.26 9.97
CA ALA A 555 18.98 -27.68 10.78
C ALA A 555 18.97 -29.20 11.03
N GLN A 556 17.81 -29.81 11.30
CA GLN A 556 17.68 -31.25 11.48
C GLN A 556 18.03 -32.01 10.18
N TYR A 557 17.46 -31.62 9.04
CA TYR A 557 17.77 -32.24 7.74
C TYR A 557 19.26 -32.08 7.37
N ARG A 558 19.84 -30.88 7.56
CA ARG A 558 21.26 -30.60 7.33
C ARG A 558 22.16 -31.48 8.20
N SER A 559 21.81 -31.70 9.47
CA SER A 559 22.56 -32.58 10.39
C SER A 559 22.44 -34.08 10.04
N GLN A 560 21.31 -34.50 9.46
CA GLN A 560 21.09 -35.87 8.95
C GLN A 560 21.65 -36.10 7.53
N GLN A 561 22.26 -35.08 6.92
CA GLN A 561 22.70 -35.07 5.50
C GLN A 561 21.57 -35.37 4.50
N LEU A 562 20.33 -35.05 4.87
CA LEU A 562 19.15 -35.18 4.02
C LEU A 562 18.86 -33.88 3.28
N LEU A 563 18.47 -33.99 2.01
CA LEU A 563 17.94 -32.87 1.23
C LEU A 563 16.59 -32.44 1.81
N TYR A 564 16.54 -31.23 2.37
CA TYR A 564 15.28 -30.57 2.71
C TYR A 564 14.55 -30.18 1.42
N LYS A 565 13.27 -30.55 1.31
CA LYS A 565 12.45 -30.28 0.12
C LYS A 565 11.13 -29.63 0.53
N LYS A 566 10.75 -28.62 -0.25
CA LYS A 566 9.50 -27.83 -0.19
C LYS A 566 9.08 -27.54 -1.63
N SER A 567 7.82 -27.12 -1.85
CA SER A 567 7.40 -26.63 -3.17
C SER A 567 8.01 -25.25 -3.48
N ALA A 568 7.96 -24.82 -4.75
CA ALA A 568 8.43 -23.47 -5.10
C ALA A 568 7.59 -22.38 -4.40
N GLU A 569 6.28 -22.61 -4.25
CA GLU A 569 5.36 -21.69 -3.55
C GLU A 569 5.60 -21.67 -2.03
N GLU A 570 5.99 -22.79 -1.43
CA GLU A 570 6.41 -22.81 -0.02
C GLU A 570 7.70 -22.02 0.22
N TRP A 571 8.68 -22.11 -0.70
CA TRP A 571 9.89 -21.29 -0.62
C TRP A 571 9.61 -19.79 -0.80
N GLU A 572 8.69 -19.40 -1.69
CA GLU A 572 8.23 -18.00 -1.83
C GLU A 572 7.64 -17.47 -0.52
N ILE A 573 6.72 -18.22 0.10
CA ILE A 573 6.06 -17.82 1.36
C ILE A 573 7.07 -17.77 2.53
N LEU A 574 8.06 -18.67 2.55
CA LEU A 574 9.12 -18.67 3.57
C LEU A 574 10.09 -17.49 3.39
N GLY A 575 10.37 -17.07 2.16
CA GLY A 575 11.11 -15.85 1.87
C GLY A 575 10.37 -14.59 2.30
N GLU A 576 9.07 -14.45 1.95
CA GLU A 576 8.23 -13.34 2.42
C GLU A 576 8.15 -13.30 3.96
N LEU A 577 8.10 -14.46 4.62
CA LEU A 577 8.11 -14.57 6.08
C LEU A 577 9.43 -14.12 6.70
N ALA A 578 10.57 -14.56 6.15
CA ALA A 578 11.90 -14.13 6.59
C ALA A 578 12.07 -12.62 6.41
N GLU A 579 11.61 -12.06 5.29
CA GLU A 579 11.65 -10.62 5.02
C GLU A 579 10.79 -9.83 6.03
N ARG A 580 9.54 -10.25 6.33
CA ARG A 580 8.69 -9.60 7.35
C ARG A 580 9.30 -9.60 8.75
N LEU A 581 10.06 -10.65 9.09
CA LEU A 581 10.77 -10.80 10.35
C LEU A 581 12.19 -10.19 10.32
N HIS A 582 12.57 -9.54 9.21
CA HIS A 582 13.85 -8.89 9.00
C HIS A 582 15.08 -9.83 9.07
N HIS A 583 14.91 -11.07 8.61
CA HIS A 583 15.96 -12.07 8.46
C HIS A 583 16.43 -12.11 6.98
N GLU A 584 17.36 -11.22 6.66
CA GLU A 584 17.72 -10.85 5.28
C GLU A 584 18.50 -11.96 4.55
N GLU A 585 19.51 -12.57 5.20
CA GLU A 585 20.24 -13.72 4.64
C GLU A 585 19.31 -14.93 4.40
N GLU A 586 18.43 -15.23 5.36
CA GLU A 586 17.41 -16.28 5.23
C GLU A 586 16.40 -16.05 4.11
N ALA A 587 16.04 -14.80 3.84
CA ALA A 587 15.12 -14.46 2.77
C ALA A 587 15.76 -14.69 1.39
N ILE A 588 17.03 -14.29 1.20
CA ILE A 588 17.80 -14.59 -0.02
C ILE A 588 17.91 -16.12 -0.22
N ASP A 589 18.34 -16.86 0.82
CA ASP A 589 18.41 -18.33 0.83
C ASP A 589 17.09 -18.96 0.32
N ALA A 590 15.94 -18.51 0.84
CA ALA A 590 14.63 -19.03 0.46
C ALA A 590 14.21 -18.63 -0.97
N TYR A 591 14.42 -17.38 -1.36
CA TYR A 591 14.09 -16.91 -2.70
C TYR A 591 14.96 -17.56 -3.79
N GLU A 592 16.26 -17.80 -3.55
CA GLU A 592 17.10 -18.58 -4.47
C GLU A 592 16.60 -20.02 -4.64
N ASN A 593 16.22 -20.70 -3.56
CA ASN A 593 15.67 -22.06 -3.63
C ASN A 593 14.33 -22.10 -4.38
N CYS A 594 13.50 -21.05 -4.29
CA CYS A 594 12.31 -20.89 -5.14
C CYS A 594 12.71 -20.78 -6.63
N LEU A 595 13.61 -19.86 -6.95
CA LEU A 595 14.02 -19.54 -8.32
C LEU A 595 14.77 -20.68 -9.04
N GLN A 596 15.47 -21.53 -8.30
CA GLN A 596 16.08 -22.77 -8.83
C GLN A 596 15.03 -23.83 -9.24
N MET A 597 13.80 -23.74 -8.73
CA MET A 597 12.70 -24.66 -9.06
C MET A 597 11.73 -24.09 -10.10
N LYS A 598 11.35 -22.82 -9.97
CA LYS A 598 10.35 -22.13 -10.82
C LYS A 598 10.62 -20.63 -10.76
N PHE A 599 10.58 -19.95 -11.90
CA PHE A 599 10.66 -18.48 -11.88
C PHE A 599 9.45 -17.89 -11.14
N SER A 600 9.71 -17.01 -10.18
CA SER A 600 8.68 -16.16 -9.57
C SER A 600 9.11 -14.69 -9.62
N PRO A 601 8.24 -13.78 -10.07
CA PRO A 601 8.51 -12.34 -9.99
C PRO A 601 8.62 -11.86 -8.54
N LYS A 602 7.91 -12.49 -7.58
CA LYS A 602 8.00 -12.16 -6.16
C LYS A 602 9.37 -12.48 -5.58
N ALA A 603 9.82 -13.72 -5.77
CA ALA A 603 11.14 -14.14 -5.31
C ALA A 603 12.26 -13.33 -5.97
N MET A 604 12.16 -13.08 -7.28
CA MET A 604 13.15 -12.27 -8.01
C MET A 604 13.19 -10.80 -7.55
N ARG A 605 12.03 -10.21 -7.20
CA ARG A 605 11.96 -8.88 -6.58
C ARG A 605 12.55 -8.87 -5.16
N GLY A 606 12.31 -9.93 -4.39
CA GLY A 606 12.87 -10.12 -3.06
C GLY A 606 14.40 -10.12 -3.09
N VAL A 607 15.00 -10.93 -3.98
CA VAL A 607 16.45 -10.93 -4.24
C VAL A 607 16.93 -9.53 -4.66
N LEU A 608 16.33 -8.91 -5.69
CA LEU A 608 16.72 -7.59 -6.18
C LEU A 608 16.78 -6.53 -5.05
N LYS A 609 15.77 -6.53 -4.17
CA LYS A 609 15.66 -5.59 -3.04
C LYS A 609 16.75 -5.83 -1.98
N LEU A 610 17.05 -7.08 -1.67
CA LEU A 610 17.99 -7.46 -0.63
C LEU A 610 19.45 -7.33 -1.11
N GLU A 611 19.73 -7.62 -2.38
CA GLU A 611 21.02 -7.35 -3.02
C GLU A 611 21.32 -5.84 -3.07
N ASP A 612 20.35 -5.01 -3.50
CA ASP A 612 20.51 -3.54 -3.58
C ASP A 612 20.77 -2.90 -2.21
N GLY A 613 20.17 -3.44 -1.14
CA GLY A 613 20.42 -3.02 0.24
C GLY A 613 21.75 -3.50 0.83
N SER A 614 22.23 -4.67 0.42
CA SER A 614 23.43 -5.31 0.99
C SER A 614 24.75 -4.89 0.33
N GLY A 615 24.71 -4.03 -0.69
CA GLY A 615 25.87 -3.74 -1.53
C GLY A 615 26.25 -4.91 -2.44
N GLY A 616 25.25 -5.61 -2.97
CA GLY A 616 25.39 -6.78 -3.82
C GLY A 616 26.14 -6.51 -5.14
N ASN A 617 26.54 -7.59 -5.81
CA ASN A 617 27.24 -7.50 -7.08
C ASN A 617 26.30 -6.95 -8.18
N VAL A 618 26.66 -5.79 -8.74
CA VAL A 618 25.90 -5.07 -9.78
C VAL A 618 25.48 -5.96 -10.96
N ARG A 619 26.23 -7.02 -11.27
CA ARG A 619 25.86 -7.99 -12.33
C ARG A 619 24.61 -8.79 -12.00
N ASP A 620 24.44 -9.16 -10.74
CA ASP A 620 23.38 -10.06 -10.29
C ASP A 620 22.08 -9.26 -10.13
N VAL A 621 22.18 -8.04 -9.57
CA VAL A 621 21.12 -7.00 -9.60
C VAL A 621 20.66 -6.71 -11.04
N CYS A 622 21.60 -6.54 -11.99
CA CYS A 622 21.28 -6.39 -13.41
C CYS A 622 20.60 -7.65 -14.00
N GLY A 623 21.05 -8.84 -13.62
CA GLY A 623 20.48 -10.12 -14.04
C GLY A 623 19.06 -10.37 -13.50
N ALA A 624 18.76 -9.88 -12.31
CA ALA A 624 17.42 -9.89 -11.73
C ALA A 624 16.49 -8.89 -12.44
N LEU A 625 16.97 -7.65 -12.64
CA LEU A 625 16.27 -6.59 -13.36
C LEU A 625 15.86 -7.02 -14.78
N ILE A 626 16.78 -7.57 -15.59
CA ILE A 626 16.48 -8.02 -16.96
C ILE A 626 15.36 -9.06 -16.97
N ARG A 627 15.35 -10.00 -16.00
CA ARG A 627 14.31 -11.04 -15.91
C ARG A 627 12.95 -10.46 -15.50
N LEU A 628 12.93 -9.53 -14.54
CA LEU A 628 11.71 -8.83 -14.12
C LEU A 628 11.11 -7.98 -15.25
N VAL A 629 11.92 -7.19 -15.98
CA VAL A 629 11.46 -6.45 -17.17
C VAL A 629 10.89 -7.41 -18.22
N THR A 630 11.54 -8.55 -18.46
CA THR A 630 11.08 -9.55 -19.43
C THR A 630 9.74 -10.17 -19.02
N TRP A 631 9.58 -10.57 -17.75
CA TRP A 631 8.34 -11.13 -17.23
C TRP A 631 7.20 -10.10 -17.27
N GLN A 632 7.47 -8.83 -16.94
CA GLN A 632 6.47 -7.76 -17.06
C GLN A 632 6.06 -7.52 -18.52
N TYR A 633 7.00 -7.50 -19.46
CA TYR A 633 6.70 -7.34 -20.90
C TYR A 633 5.92 -8.56 -21.46
N ARG A 634 6.24 -9.78 -21.01
CA ARG A 634 5.47 -11.01 -21.26
C ARG A 634 4.01 -10.91 -20.79
N TRP A 635 3.73 -10.06 -19.80
CA TRP A 635 2.39 -9.73 -19.32
C TRP A 635 1.93 -8.31 -19.71
N TYR A 636 2.36 -7.85 -20.90
CA TYR A 636 1.93 -6.62 -21.59
C TYR A 636 2.27 -5.31 -20.87
N SER A 637 3.25 -5.33 -19.96
CA SER A 637 3.69 -4.16 -19.20
C SER A 637 5.05 -3.68 -19.66
N GLU A 638 5.08 -2.54 -20.35
CA GLU A 638 6.31 -1.82 -20.71
C GLU A 638 6.79 -0.90 -19.59
N PHE A 639 6.00 -0.73 -18.52
CA PHE A 639 6.19 0.31 -17.52
C PHE A 639 6.12 -0.22 -16.07
N SER A 640 7.23 -0.11 -15.36
CA SER A 640 7.30 -0.16 -13.90
C SER A 640 8.15 1.01 -13.38
N PRO A 641 7.58 1.93 -12.57
CA PRO A 641 8.33 3.01 -11.94
C PRO A 641 9.45 2.50 -11.02
N ASN A 642 9.28 1.35 -10.37
CA ASN A 642 10.28 0.77 -9.47
C ASN A 642 11.48 0.22 -10.25
N LEU A 643 11.25 -0.54 -11.34
CA LEU A 643 12.36 -1.02 -12.17
C LEU A 643 13.08 0.12 -12.90
N LEU A 644 12.35 1.20 -13.27
CA LEU A 644 12.94 2.44 -13.77
C LEU A 644 13.80 3.15 -12.73
N TYR A 645 13.37 3.19 -11.47
CA TYR A 645 14.18 3.73 -10.39
C TYR A 645 15.46 2.92 -10.16
N THR A 646 15.39 1.59 -10.09
CA THR A 646 16.57 0.72 -9.91
C THR A 646 17.60 0.91 -11.03
N ILE A 647 17.17 0.91 -12.30
CA ILE A 647 18.11 1.13 -13.42
C ILE A 647 18.63 2.58 -13.49
N ARG A 648 17.84 3.58 -13.06
CA ARG A 648 18.32 4.96 -12.89
C ARG A 648 19.45 5.01 -11.85
N LYS A 649 19.21 4.49 -10.64
CA LYS A 649 20.20 4.40 -9.55
C LYS A 649 21.50 3.74 -10.03
N LEU A 650 21.40 2.58 -10.67
CA LEU A 650 22.56 1.86 -11.21
C LEU A 650 23.33 2.66 -12.29
N ILE A 651 22.65 3.43 -13.13
CA ILE A 651 23.29 4.31 -14.13
C ILE A 651 23.96 5.52 -13.45
N GLU A 652 23.38 6.04 -12.39
CA GLU A 652 23.90 7.19 -11.62
C GLU A 652 25.14 6.82 -10.78
N GLU A 653 25.16 5.60 -10.22
CA GLU A 653 26.28 5.08 -9.42
C GLU A 653 27.45 4.54 -10.26
N GLU A 654 27.16 3.79 -11.34
CA GLU A 654 28.17 3.01 -12.09
C GLU A 654 28.39 3.48 -13.54
N GLY A 655 27.55 4.39 -14.05
CA GLY A 655 27.64 4.98 -15.39
C GLY A 655 27.02 4.11 -16.50
N ALA A 656 26.29 4.77 -17.42
CA ALA A 656 25.52 4.11 -18.47
C ALA A 656 26.33 3.11 -19.33
N VAL A 657 27.57 3.45 -19.70
CA VAL A 657 28.45 2.59 -20.49
C VAL A 657 28.78 1.27 -19.79
N LYS A 658 29.00 1.30 -18.46
CA LYS A 658 29.32 0.10 -17.67
C LYS A 658 28.09 -0.79 -17.54
N ILE A 659 26.94 -0.22 -17.17
CA ILE A 659 25.66 -0.96 -17.10
C ILE A 659 25.30 -1.57 -18.46
N ARG A 660 25.44 -0.83 -19.56
CA ARG A 660 25.22 -1.34 -20.93
C ARG A 660 26.14 -2.51 -21.27
N SER A 661 27.41 -2.44 -20.88
CA SER A 661 28.39 -3.52 -21.08
C SER A 661 28.07 -4.76 -20.25
N ILE A 662 27.55 -4.60 -19.02
CA ILE A 662 27.07 -5.71 -18.18
C ILE A 662 25.85 -6.39 -18.80
N ILE A 663 24.86 -5.61 -19.26
CA ILE A 663 23.67 -6.12 -19.96
C ILE A 663 24.10 -6.92 -21.20
N GLN A 664 24.99 -6.36 -22.04
CA GLN A 664 25.50 -7.02 -23.26
C GLN A 664 26.45 -8.20 -22.99
N GLY A 665 27.03 -8.29 -21.78
CA GLY A 665 27.83 -9.43 -21.34
C GLY A 665 27.01 -10.59 -20.75
N THR A 666 25.68 -10.45 -20.67
CA THR A 666 24.77 -11.46 -20.13
C THR A 666 24.43 -12.51 -21.20
N SER A 667 24.32 -13.79 -20.82
CA SER A 667 24.03 -14.90 -21.74
C SER A 667 22.58 -15.01 -22.25
N LEU A 668 21.75 -13.98 -22.02
CA LEU A 668 20.34 -13.95 -22.41
C LEU A 668 20.17 -13.53 -23.89
N PRO A 669 19.05 -13.88 -24.55
CA PRO A 669 18.82 -13.52 -25.95
C PRO A 669 18.81 -12.01 -26.19
N GLN A 670 19.32 -11.55 -27.35
CA GLN A 670 19.41 -10.12 -27.67
C GLN A 670 18.05 -9.39 -27.56
N HIS A 671 16.94 -10.03 -27.95
CA HIS A 671 15.61 -9.44 -27.87
C HIS A 671 15.17 -9.14 -26.42
N VAL A 672 15.65 -9.91 -25.44
CA VAL A 672 15.45 -9.66 -24.01
C VAL A 672 16.28 -8.47 -23.52
N LEU A 673 17.54 -8.39 -23.97
CA LEU A 673 18.45 -7.27 -23.63
C LEU A 673 17.93 -5.94 -24.20
N ASP A 674 17.35 -5.96 -25.40
CA ASP A 674 16.76 -4.79 -26.07
C ASP A 674 15.57 -4.20 -25.30
N LEU A 675 14.80 -5.01 -24.55
CA LEU A 675 13.75 -4.52 -23.63
C LEU A 675 14.35 -3.68 -22.50
N THR A 676 15.43 -4.16 -21.88
CA THR A 676 16.10 -3.46 -20.78
C THR A 676 16.81 -2.19 -21.27
N HIS A 677 17.31 -2.19 -22.52
CA HIS A 677 17.86 -1.01 -23.17
C HIS A 677 16.81 0.12 -23.39
N GLN A 678 15.50 -0.17 -23.38
CA GLN A 678 14.47 0.89 -23.43
C GLN A 678 14.52 1.80 -22.20
N TYR A 679 14.63 1.21 -21.01
CA TYR A 679 14.70 1.95 -19.76
C TYR A 679 15.96 2.80 -19.67
N ALA A 680 17.12 2.27 -20.09
CA ALA A 680 18.36 3.04 -20.18
C ALA A 680 18.26 4.20 -21.20
N ALA A 681 17.60 3.99 -22.33
CA ALA A 681 17.34 5.05 -23.32
C ALA A 681 16.39 6.14 -22.78
N LEU A 682 15.46 5.80 -21.88
CA LEU A 682 14.59 6.75 -21.20
C LEU A 682 15.38 7.63 -20.22
N CYS A 683 16.29 7.06 -19.42
CA CYS A 683 17.20 7.82 -18.55
C CYS A 683 18.07 8.80 -19.37
N ALA A 684 18.59 8.36 -20.52
CA ALA A 684 19.33 9.23 -21.44
C ALA A 684 18.47 10.33 -22.08
N ALA A 685 17.20 10.05 -22.43
CA ALA A 685 16.27 11.04 -22.95
C ALA A 685 15.93 12.13 -21.92
N PHE A 686 15.85 11.76 -20.64
CA PHE A 686 15.67 12.68 -19.52
C PHE A 686 16.96 13.33 -19.01
N ARG A 687 18.13 12.90 -19.51
CA ARG A 687 19.47 13.32 -19.05
C ARG A 687 19.66 13.14 -17.54
N SER A 688 19.33 11.96 -17.03
CA SER A 688 19.67 11.55 -15.66
C SER A 688 21.20 11.59 -15.45
N SER A 689 21.66 11.74 -14.21
CA SER A 689 23.10 11.75 -13.92
C SER A 689 23.77 10.45 -14.40
N GLY A 690 25.03 10.52 -14.85
CA GLY A 690 25.76 9.35 -15.37
C GLY A 690 25.30 8.81 -16.74
N SER A 691 24.32 9.46 -17.41
CA SER A 691 23.80 9.04 -18.73
C SER A 691 24.54 9.59 -19.97
N ASP A 692 25.58 10.41 -19.79
CA ASP A 692 26.33 11.08 -20.87
C ASP A 692 27.33 10.17 -21.65
N GLY A 693 27.01 8.88 -21.89
CA GLY A 693 27.92 7.91 -22.53
C GLY A 693 27.29 6.70 -23.22
#